data_AF-A0A167D061-F1
#
_entry.id   AF-A0A167D061-F1
#
_cell.length_a   1.000
_cell.length_b   1.000
_cell.length_c   1.000
_cell.angle_alpha   90.00
_cell.angle_beta   90.00
_cell.angle_gamma   90.00
#
_symmetry.space_group_name_H-M   'P 1'
#
loop_
_entity.id
_entity.type
_entity.pdbx_description
1 polymer ?
#
loop_
_entity_poly.entity_id
_entity_poly.type
_entity_poly.pdbx_seq_one_letter_code
_entity_poly.pdbx_strand_id
1 'polypeptide(L)'
;MTGGATVLVRGARARSLTLSCGGSPGLGSSGAFVLALTHSRHACRSFYESTGPEDPSPPPLPRLRPHPLPLSLPLLPRSNANAAAALTSCSSRQKSHSCADPDKTSTSTSTTTTSFCWTRALDGSQTNTPTLSGHIASSAIFPQRRFHSTSIFPTAVMAEPKWPGAVVRKTFLEFFEKRGHTIVPSSSVVPHNDPTLLFTNAGMNQFKPIFLGTISKADPMYSLKRATDTQKCIRAGGKHNDLDDVGKDSYHHTFFEMLGNWSFGDYFKKEAIEMSWELLTKVYGLDPSRLYVTYFEGNPDMGLEPDLEAKGLWQSVGVPDDHILPGNMKDNFWEMGDQGPCGPCSEVHYDKIGGRNASDLVNQDDPMVVEIWNNVFIQYDRQPDRSLKSLPAKHVDTGMGFERLVSALQNTVSNYATDIFTPLFKRIEEVTGARPYTDKYGADDVDGIDTAYRVIADHIRLLTFSMSDGAVPNNDGRGYVVRRVLRRGVRYARKYFNAEIGSFFSKILPALVDQMGEQFPEIVKKQQDIREILDEEEEAFARTLDRGEAQFEKYANAAIKKGEKKLSGAEVWRLYDTFGFPVDLTKLMAEERKLEIDDEEVKAAQDKAREASKVVKNSVQTFAKLNVHQIAELEQQLNVARTDDEAKFIKGDSKAKVQLIYDGKGFVKTTKDIAENAPLGLLLDKTNFYAESGGQVADTGRIVIDGVAEFKVLDVQNYGGYIVHNGYLEYGTLSSGNEVICEYDELRRSPIRNNHTGTHILNHSLREVLGDDINQKGSLVDNEKLRFDFSHKTGVTIPELKKIEDFSNSYIRQNGKIYAKEVDLDLAKGIEGVRAVFGETYPNPVRVVSVGVDVDTLLANPKNPEWRKISVEFCGGTHVEQTGLIKDLVIVEESGIAKGIRRIIAYTGDAAHQVQREADEFSKRLDALEALPFGPEKEQEIKTTQHALNQLTISTLTKEDIKKRFDKIVKSVTDEQKKRQKAEAKTALDTVVAHFDKNKDSKWFVGQLPISANAKAIGEVVKHFQSKDKERSVYLFGGSKNEGSVAHGVYVGTHLSSQGVTAEQWAAQVSGVVGGKSGGKEPTRQGQGTKAENLEEAVATAEKWLKEKLNI
;
A
#
# COMPACT_ATOMS: atom_id res chain seq x y z
N MET A 1 31.85 -20.34 -49.54
CA MET A 1 33.29 -20.66 -49.47
C MET A 1 33.55 -21.09 -48.03
N THR A 2 33.76 -22.37 -47.71
CA THR A 2 35.03 -23.14 -47.81
C THR A 2 36.18 -22.51 -46.99
N GLY A 3 36.71 -23.09 -45.90
CA GLY A 3 36.30 -24.27 -45.10
C GLY A 3 37.49 -25.05 -44.48
N GLY A 4 37.25 -25.85 -43.42
CA GLY A 4 38.14 -26.99 -43.02
C GLY A 4 38.97 -26.86 -41.72
N ALA A 5 39.49 -28.01 -41.24
CA ALA A 5 40.29 -28.26 -40.00
C ALA A 5 39.54 -28.04 -38.66
N THR A 6 39.26 -29.01 -37.76
CA THR A 6 39.96 -30.23 -37.24
C THR A 6 41.20 -29.86 -36.40
N VAL A 7 41.44 -30.26 -35.12
CA VAL A 7 41.39 -31.56 -34.38
C VAL A 7 41.13 -31.27 -32.87
N LEU A 8 40.18 -31.88 -32.12
CA LEU A 8 40.05 -33.24 -31.50
C LEU A 8 40.80 -33.44 -30.14
N VAL A 9 40.45 -34.51 -29.38
CA VAL A 9 40.97 -34.99 -28.05
C VAL A 9 40.34 -34.26 -26.84
N ARG A 10 39.72 -34.86 -25.79
CA ARG A 10 39.25 -36.24 -25.39
C ARG A 10 38.12 -36.04 -24.33
N GLY A 11 37.22 -36.98 -24.00
CA GLY A 11 36.98 -38.31 -24.57
C GLY A 11 36.58 -39.43 -23.57
N ALA A 12 35.36 -39.42 -23.00
CA ALA A 12 34.66 -40.57 -22.39
C ALA A 12 33.16 -40.20 -22.25
N ARG A 13 32.13 -40.98 -22.65
CA ARG A 13 31.74 -42.39 -22.41
C ARG A 13 31.15 -42.65 -21.01
N ALA A 14 30.00 -43.34 -20.85
CA ALA A 14 28.99 -43.79 -21.84
C ALA A 14 27.70 -44.32 -21.16
N ARG A 15 26.68 -44.64 -22.00
CA ARG A 15 25.55 -45.57 -21.75
C ARG A 15 24.43 -45.09 -20.81
N SER A 16 23.21 -45.65 -20.85
CA SER A 16 22.42 -46.32 -21.92
C SER A 16 21.13 -46.86 -21.30
N LEU A 17 19.97 -46.66 -21.93
CA LEU A 17 18.98 -47.74 -22.17
C LEU A 17 17.85 -47.29 -23.10
N THR A 18 17.36 -48.23 -23.90
CA THR A 18 16.36 -48.07 -24.97
C THR A 18 15.32 -49.18 -24.88
N LEU A 19 14.07 -48.91 -25.26
CA LEU A 19 13.00 -49.82 -25.74
C LEU A 19 11.78 -48.89 -26.06
N SER A 20 11.05 -48.91 -27.18
CA SER A 20 10.72 -49.94 -28.20
C SER A 20 9.82 -51.08 -27.65
N CYS A 21 8.81 -51.61 -28.36
CA CYS A 21 8.25 -51.33 -29.70
C CYS A 21 6.84 -51.95 -29.85
N GLY A 22 6.15 -51.73 -30.98
CA GLY A 22 5.07 -52.62 -31.49
C GLY A 22 3.64 -52.04 -31.53
N GLY A 23 2.76 -52.62 -32.37
CA GLY A 23 1.35 -52.22 -32.51
C GLY A 23 0.57 -53.01 -33.60
N SER A 24 -0.69 -52.63 -33.82
CA SER A 24 -1.64 -53.15 -34.84
C SER A 24 -2.14 -54.62 -34.63
N PRO A 25 -3.23 -55.10 -35.30
CA PRO A 25 -4.10 -54.43 -36.31
C PRO A 25 -5.64 -54.56 -36.11
N GLY A 26 -6.40 -53.78 -36.89
CA GLY A 26 -7.80 -54.08 -37.30
C GLY A 26 -8.92 -53.51 -36.41
N LEU A 27 -10.14 -53.26 -36.93
CA LEU A 27 -10.61 -53.28 -38.33
C LEU A 27 -11.93 -52.47 -38.43
N GLY A 28 -12.09 -51.59 -39.44
CA GLY A 28 -13.34 -50.81 -39.61
C GLY A 28 -13.23 -49.67 -40.61
N SER A 29 -13.61 -49.92 -41.87
CA SER A 29 -13.89 -48.88 -42.89
C SER A 29 -15.30 -48.29 -42.67
N SER A 30 -15.72 -47.15 -43.24
CA SER A 30 -15.26 -46.45 -44.45
C SER A 30 -15.45 -44.93 -44.30
N GLY A 31 -14.84 -44.11 -45.17
CA GLY A 31 -15.11 -42.67 -45.22
C GLY A 31 -15.23 -42.13 -46.65
N ALA A 32 -15.96 -41.02 -46.82
CA ALA A 32 -15.89 -40.14 -48.00
C ALA A 32 -16.60 -38.79 -47.77
N PHE A 33 -15.84 -37.71 -47.83
CA PHE A 33 -16.09 -36.46 -48.58
C PHE A 33 -17.52 -35.84 -48.70
N VAL A 34 -17.61 -34.61 -48.14
CA VAL A 34 -18.01 -33.36 -48.84
C VAL A 34 -19.49 -32.93 -48.96
N LEU A 35 -19.64 -31.60 -48.86
CA LEU A 35 -20.74 -30.68 -49.20
C LEU A 35 -21.88 -30.41 -48.19
N ALA A 36 -21.99 -29.11 -47.87
CA ALA A 36 -23.17 -28.26 -47.66
C ALA A 36 -24.50 -28.85 -47.15
N LEU A 37 -25.07 -28.16 -46.15
CA LEU A 37 -26.51 -28.00 -46.01
C LEU A 37 -26.87 -26.55 -45.69
N THR A 38 -27.72 -25.95 -46.51
CA THR A 38 -28.23 -24.57 -46.38
C THR A 38 -29.76 -24.57 -46.37
N HIS A 39 -30.33 -23.64 -45.58
CA HIS A 39 -31.73 -23.18 -45.69
C HIS A 39 -32.83 -24.20 -45.27
N SER A 40 -33.94 -23.78 -44.66
CA SER A 40 -34.89 -22.85 -45.27
C SER A 40 -35.76 -22.03 -44.29
N ARG A 41 -36.15 -20.83 -44.75
CA ARG A 41 -37.31 -20.06 -44.26
C ARG A 41 -38.61 -20.63 -44.85
N HIS A 42 -39.77 -20.30 -44.25
CA HIS A 42 -40.92 -19.65 -44.93
C HIS A 42 -41.95 -19.21 -43.86
N ALA A 43 -42.90 -18.29 -44.10
CA ALA A 43 -43.41 -17.78 -45.38
C ALA A 43 -43.82 -16.29 -45.36
N CYS A 44 -43.89 -15.69 -46.57
CA CYS A 44 -44.88 -14.70 -47.05
C CYS A 44 -45.14 -13.36 -46.31
N ARG A 45 -45.39 -12.22 -47.00
CA ARG A 45 -45.18 -11.79 -48.42
C ARG A 45 -45.48 -10.28 -48.54
N SER A 46 -45.19 -9.69 -49.72
CA SER A 46 -45.73 -8.40 -50.25
C SER A 46 -45.04 -7.09 -49.81
N PHE A 47 -44.89 -6.05 -50.65
CA PHE A 47 -44.40 -5.97 -52.05
C PHE A 47 -44.06 -4.49 -52.40
N TYR A 48 -42.87 -4.22 -52.96
CA TYR A 48 -42.47 -3.08 -53.85
C TYR A 48 -42.61 -1.58 -53.46
N GLU A 49 -41.52 -0.83 -53.74
CA GLU A 49 -41.42 0.56 -54.29
C GLU A 49 -42.09 1.78 -53.56
N SER A 50 -41.64 3.04 -53.72
CA SER A 50 -40.33 3.66 -54.07
C SER A 50 -40.39 5.20 -53.85
N THR A 51 -39.27 5.93 -54.08
CA THR A 51 -39.13 7.42 -54.18
C THR A 51 -39.23 8.30 -52.91
N GLY A 52 -38.47 9.41 -52.91
CA GLY A 52 -38.67 10.64 -52.11
C GLY A 52 -39.20 11.79 -53.00
N PRO A 53 -39.08 13.11 -52.67
CA PRO A 53 -38.11 13.74 -51.74
C PRO A 53 -38.66 14.87 -50.80
N GLU A 54 -37.73 15.43 -50.00
CA GLU A 54 -37.56 16.80 -49.44
C GLU A 54 -38.75 17.79 -49.10
N ASP A 55 -38.78 18.17 -47.81
CA ASP A 55 -38.89 19.55 -47.22
C ASP A 55 -40.30 20.28 -47.12
N PRO A 56 -40.46 21.50 -46.52
CA PRO A 56 -41.02 21.62 -45.14
C PRO A 56 -42.13 22.68 -44.89
N SER A 57 -42.79 22.69 -43.70
CA SER A 57 -43.24 23.89 -42.90
C SER A 57 -44.18 23.60 -41.67
N PRO A 58 -44.33 24.52 -40.66
CA PRO A 58 -45.13 24.38 -39.40
C PRO A 58 -46.39 25.32 -39.33
N PRO A 59 -47.08 25.67 -38.20
CA PRO A 59 -47.15 25.25 -36.75
C PRO A 59 -48.62 24.81 -36.35
N PRO A 60 -49.40 25.16 -35.25
CA PRO A 60 -49.22 25.86 -33.94
C PRO A 60 -49.93 25.23 -32.67
N LEU A 61 -50.86 25.94 -31.96
CA LEU A 61 -51.43 25.72 -30.59
C LEU A 61 -52.90 26.32 -30.50
N PRO A 62 -53.57 26.74 -29.36
CA PRO A 62 -53.54 26.47 -27.87
C PRO A 62 -54.95 26.38 -27.13
N ARG A 63 -55.00 26.48 -25.76
CA ARG A 63 -56.08 27.06 -24.83
C ARG A 63 -57.02 26.10 -24.02
N LEU A 64 -57.65 26.41 -22.83
CA LEU A 64 -57.40 27.28 -21.61
C LEU A 64 -58.37 26.92 -20.40
N ARG A 65 -58.29 27.60 -19.22
CA ARG A 65 -58.99 27.34 -17.89
C ARG A 65 -60.46 27.87 -17.75
N PRO A 66 -61.26 27.57 -16.66
CA PRO A 66 -61.27 28.34 -15.35
C PRO A 66 -61.70 27.59 -14.02
N HIS A 67 -62.00 28.31 -12.91
CA HIS A 67 -62.35 27.91 -11.50
C HIS A 67 -63.89 28.01 -11.15
N PRO A 68 -64.47 27.96 -9.89
CA PRO A 68 -64.05 27.54 -8.49
C PRO A 68 -65.07 26.70 -7.61
N LEU A 69 -64.62 26.26 -6.40
CA LEU A 69 -65.26 25.92 -5.06
C LEU A 69 -66.80 25.81 -4.83
N PRO A 70 -67.32 24.93 -3.91
CA PRO A 70 -67.65 25.35 -2.51
C PRO A 70 -67.73 24.28 -1.34
N LEU A 71 -67.63 24.79 -0.08
CA LEU A 71 -68.32 24.49 1.22
C LEU A 71 -68.68 23.07 1.80
N SER A 72 -68.04 22.77 2.95
CA SER A 72 -68.57 22.43 4.33
C SER A 72 -69.55 21.28 4.71
N LEU A 73 -69.16 20.52 5.77
CA LEU A 73 -69.99 19.95 6.89
C LEU A 73 -70.99 18.79 6.54
N PRO A 74 -71.65 18.06 7.50
CA PRO A 74 -71.88 18.35 8.94
C PRO A 74 -71.81 17.19 10.00
N LEU A 75 -72.18 17.55 11.25
CA LEU A 75 -72.71 16.74 12.39
C LEU A 75 -71.79 16.08 13.46
N LEU A 76 -71.91 16.63 14.68
CA LEU A 76 -71.79 16.04 16.03
C LEU A 76 -73.05 15.17 16.37
N PRO A 77 -73.22 14.46 17.53
CA PRO A 77 -72.56 14.67 18.84
C PRO A 77 -72.29 13.41 19.75
N ARG A 78 -71.79 13.68 20.99
CA ARG A 78 -71.74 12.81 22.20
C ARG A 78 -70.69 11.66 22.18
N SER A 79 -70.07 11.23 23.30
CA SER A 79 -69.98 11.77 24.68
C SER A 79 -68.94 11.00 25.53
N ASN A 80 -68.33 11.65 26.54
CA ASN A 80 -67.56 11.08 27.69
C ASN A 80 -66.28 10.27 27.30
N ALA A 81 -65.08 10.41 27.88
CA ALA A 81 -64.66 10.73 29.26
C ALA A 81 -63.13 11.02 29.30
N ASN A 82 -62.61 11.45 30.46
CA ASN A 82 -61.22 11.35 30.98
C ASN A 82 -60.03 11.52 30.00
N ALA A 83 -59.10 12.47 30.13
CA ALA A 83 -58.65 13.19 31.33
C ALA A 83 -58.07 14.59 30.99
N ALA A 84 -57.74 15.39 32.01
CA ALA A 84 -57.15 16.72 31.89
C ALA A 84 -55.70 16.64 31.31
N ALA A 85 -55.16 17.61 30.54
CA ALA A 85 -55.18 19.08 30.71
C ALA A 85 -54.50 19.48 32.06
N ALA A 86 -53.77 20.58 32.26
CA ALA A 86 -53.51 21.84 31.56
C ALA A 86 -52.34 22.54 32.34
N LEU A 87 -51.71 23.68 32.02
CA LEU A 87 -51.52 24.54 30.83
C LEU A 87 -50.39 25.57 31.16
N THR A 88 -49.99 26.39 30.19
CA THR A 88 -49.52 27.80 30.37
C THR A 88 -48.41 28.17 31.37
N SER A 89 -47.21 28.43 30.80
CA SER A 89 -46.49 29.73 30.81
C SER A 89 -45.98 30.45 32.08
N CYS A 90 -44.85 31.14 31.88
CA CYS A 90 -44.36 32.35 32.56
C CYS A 90 -43.71 32.28 33.97
N SER A 91 -42.38 32.41 33.93
CA SER A 91 -41.57 33.34 34.73
C SER A 91 -41.56 33.31 36.28
N SER A 92 -40.46 32.74 36.78
CA SER A 92 -39.48 33.40 37.68
C SER A 92 -39.52 33.20 39.20
N ARG A 93 -38.28 33.17 39.75
CA ARG A 93 -37.81 33.46 41.12
C ARG A 93 -38.11 32.52 42.31
N GLN A 94 -36.98 32.06 42.86
CA GLN A 94 -36.58 32.05 44.29
C GLN A 94 -37.05 30.93 45.26
N LYS A 95 -36.06 30.08 45.58
CA LYS A 95 -35.54 29.75 46.92
C LYS A 95 -36.27 28.73 47.85
N SER A 96 -35.47 27.68 48.15
CA SER A 96 -34.98 27.24 49.48
C SER A 96 -35.75 26.22 50.34
N HIS A 97 -34.98 25.17 50.71
CA HIS A 97 -35.02 24.40 51.98
C HIS A 97 -36.17 23.38 52.17
N SER A 98 -35.99 22.23 52.86
CA SER A 98 -34.77 21.57 53.39
C SER A 98 -35.04 20.11 53.86
N CYS A 99 -34.00 19.27 53.81
CA CYS A 99 -33.69 18.11 54.69
C CYS A 99 -34.74 17.01 55.01
N ALA A 100 -34.40 15.74 54.70
CA ALA A 100 -34.38 14.63 55.66
C ALA A 100 -33.63 13.39 55.10
N ASP A 101 -32.90 12.69 55.98
CA ASP A 101 -32.27 11.34 55.83
C ASP A 101 -33.10 10.33 56.73
N PRO A 102 -32.80 9.01 56.94
CA PRO A 102 -31.52 8.28 56.79
C PRO A 102 -31.55 6.80 56.28
N ASP A 103 -30.36 6.15 56.25
CA ASP A 103 -30.08 4.70 56.43
C ASP A 103 -30.56 3.66 55.37
N LYS A 104 -29.91 2.50 55.06
CA LYS A 104 -28.61 1.80 55.34
C LYS A 104 -28.57 0.55 54.37
N THR A 105 -27.56 -0.33 54.15
CA THR A 105 -26.21 -0.66 54.67
C THR A 105 -25.43 -1.53 53.63
N SER A 106 -24.08 -1.61 53.72
CA SER A 106 -23.19 -2.75 53.32
C SER A 106 -23.12 -3.23 51.83
N THR A 107 -21.99 -3.64 51.23
CA THR A 107 -20.57 -3.85 51.67
C THR A 107 -19.59 -3.91 50.47
N SER A 108 -18.31 -3.52 50.66
CA SER A 108 -17.04 -3.96 49.97
C SER A 108 -16.99 -4.10 48.42
N THR A 109 -15.95 -3.68 47.68
CA THR A 109 -14.61 -3.09 47.93
C THR A 109 -14.11 -2.51 46.58
N SER A 110 -13.78 -1.21 46.45
CA SER A 110 -12.41 -0.61 46.50
C SER A 110 -11.39 -1.18 45.52
N THR A 111 -10.55 -0.44 44.78
CA THR A 111 -10.22 1.02 44.71
C THR A 111 -9.22 1.22 43.53
N THR A 112 -8.90 2.39 42.98
CA THR A 112 -9.62 3.66 42.67
C THR A 112 -8.67 4.49 41.78
N THR A 113 -9.19 5.14 40.73
CA THR A 113 -8.46 6.14 39.93
C THR A 113 -8.94 7.55 40.29
N THR A 114 -8.03 8.53 40.40
CA THR A 114 -8.40 9.96 40.44
C THR A 114 -7.28 10.86 39.94
N SER A 115 -7.61 11.75 38.99
CA SER A 115 -7.00 13.08 38.87
C SER A 115 -7.88 14.09 39.63
N PHE A 116 -7.48 15.37 39.71
CA PHE A 116 -8.36 16.49 39.35
C PHE A 116 -7.58 17.79 39.11
N CYS A 117 -8.24 18.76 38.48
CA CYS A 117 -7.75 20.11 38.16
C CYS A 117 -7.96 21.11 39.32
N TRP A 118 -7.37 22.31 39.26
CA TRP A 118 -8.08 23.61 39.38
C TRP A 118 -7.11 24.80 39.16
N THR A 119 -7.63 25.99 38.82
CA THR A 119 -6.87 27.21 38.49
C THR A 119 -7.39 28.46 39.23
N ARG A 120 -6.49 29.36 39.69
CA ARG A 120 -6.64 30.84 39.58
C ARG A 120 -5.50 31.71 40.16
N ALA A 121 -5.24 32.80 39.42
CA ALA A 121 -5.03 34.21 39.85
C ALA A 121 -3.71 34.72 40.51
N LEU A 122 -3.00 35.54 39.70
CA LEU A 122 -2.56 36.94 39.94
C LEU A 122 -1.35 37.32 40.84
N ASP A 123 -0.54 38.23 40.25
CA ASP A 123 0.29 39.35 40.78
C ASP A 123 1.39 39.13 41.84
N GLY A 124 2.49 39.92 41.74
CA GLY A 124 3.39 40.16 42.90
C GLY A 124 4.89 40.35 42.67
N SER A 125 5.29 41.44 42.00
CA SER A 125 6.62 42.10 42.02
C SER A 125 7.76 41.69 43.01
N GLN A 126 8.95 41.47 42.43
CA GLN A 126 10.27 42.09 42.76
C GLN A 126 11.08 41.78 44.05
N THR A 127 12.34 41.35 43.81
CA THR A 127 13.64 41.73 44.42
C THR A 127 13.77 41.99 45.94
N ASN A 128 14.62 41.20 46.62
CA ASN A 128 16.05 41.58 46.81
C ASN A 128 16.90 40.48 47.49
N THR A 129 18.22 40.62 47.43
CA THR A 129 19.22 39.77 48.12
C THR A 129 19.50 40.25 49.56
N PRO A 130 20.17 39.41 50.37
CA PRO A 130 21.44 39.86 50.94
C PRO A 130 22.55 38.78 50.92
N THR A 131 23.74 39.11 51.44
CA THR A 131 25.00 38.34 51.36
C THR A 131 25.72 38.21 52.73
N LEU A 132 26.87 37.50 52.75
CA LEU A 132 27.90 37.43 53.83
C LEU A 132 27.57 36.53 55.06
N SER A 133 28.53 35.87 55.77
CA SER A 133 29.94 35.53 55.47
C SER A 133 30.61 34.62 56.54
N GLY A 134 31.46 33.66 56.13
CA GLY A 134 32.57 33.06 56.92
C GLY A 134 32.22 32.08 58.06
N HIS A 135 33.17 31.36 58.69
CA HIS A 135 34.55 30.95 58.32
C HIS A 135 35.11 29.89 59.33
N ILE A 136 36.35 29.38 59.12
CA ILE A 136 37.16 28.48 60.01
C ILE A 136 36.69 26.99 60.10
N ALA A 137 37.51 25.93 60.30
CA ALA A 137 38.78 25.44 59.71
C ALA A 137 39.67 24.64 60.72
N SER A 138 40.02 23.37 60.41
CA SER A 138 41.18 22.57 60.93
C SER A 138 41.16 21.17 60.28
N SER A 139 42.14 20.72 59.46
CA SER A 139 43.46 20.11 59.76
C SER A 139 43.39 18.72 60.45
N ALA A 140 44.07 17.63 60.04
CA ALA A 140 44.97 17.31 58.90
C ALA A 140 45.05 15.74 58.76
N ILE A 141 45.99 14.98 58.14
CA ILE A 141 47.33 15.18 57.52
C ILE A 141 47.73 13.95 56.62
N PHE A 142 48.91 14.00 55.98
CA PHE A 142 49.72 12.90 55.37
C PHE A 142 49.37 12.36 53.93
N PRO A 143 50.35 11.81 53.15
CA PRO A 143 50.76 12.54 51.94
C PRO A 143 50.87 11.80 50.59
N GLN A 144 50.77 12.61 49.53
CA GLN A 144 51.47 12.54 48.23
C GLN A 144 51.73 11.20 47.51
N ARG A 145 51.10 11.05 46.34
CA ARG A 145 51.81 10.75 45.08
C ARG A 145 51.48 11.83 44.05
N ARG A 146 52.44 12.19 43.18
CA ARG A 146 52.23 13.18 42.11
C ARG A 146 51.51 12.55 40.91
N PHE A 147 50.43 13.18 40.46
CA PHE A 147 50.06 13.25 39.05
C PHE A 147 49.99 14.72 38.63
N HIS A 148 50.09 14.98 37.32
CA HIS A 148 50.20 16.36 36.81
C HIS A 148 48.85 17.08 36.83
N SER A 149 48.90 18.42 36.93
CA SER A 149 47.71 19.28 36.95
C SER A 149 46.98 19.22 35.61
N THR A 150 45.78 18.64 35.59
CA THR A 150 44.80 18.95 34.54
C THR A 150 44.35 20.40 34.70
N SER A 151 44.45 21.19 33.64
CA SER A 151 43.89 22.54 33.60
C SER A 151 42.37 22.47 33.59
N ILE A 152 41.71 23.26 34.43
CA ILE A 152 40.27 23.51 34.31
C ILE A 152 40.08 24.35 33.05
N PHE A 153 39.61 23.71 31.97
CA PHE A 153 39.14 24.43 30.79
C PHE A 153 37.81 25.12 31.14
N PRO A 154 37.63 26.42 30.83
CA PRO A 154 36.34 27.06 30.98
C PRO A 154 35.35 26.47 29.97
N THR A 155 34.09 26.30 30.38
CA THR A 155 33.00 25.94 29.47
C THR A 155 32.80 27.06 28.46
N ALA A 156 33.26 26.86 27.23
CA ALA A 156 33.06 27.80 26.15
C ALA A 156 31.58 27.87 25.79
N VAL A 157 30.97 29.02 26.00
CA VAL A 157 29.71 29.38 25.32
C VAL A 157 30.08 29.52 23.85
N MET A 158 29.57 28.64 23.00
CA MET A 158 29.81 28.76 21.56
C MET A 158 29.20 30.06 21.06
N ALA A 159 30.00 30.91 20.43
CA ALA A 159 29.47 32.02 19.66
C ALA A 159 28.70 31.48 18.44
N GLU A 160 27.63 32.16 18.04
CA GLU A 160 26.92 31.79 16.81
C GLU A 160 27.88 31.82 15.61
N PRO A 161 27.86 30.79 14.73
CA PRO A 161 28.75 30.76 13.58
C PRO A 161 28.47 31.95 12.66
N LYS A 162 29.51 32.46 11.98
CA LYS A 162 29.35 33.51 10.94
C LYS A 162 28.39 33.07 9.83
N TRP A 163 28.38 31.77 9.54
CA TRP A 163 27.59 31.14 8.48
C TRP A 163 26.66 30.04 9.06
N PRO A 164 25.57 30.39 9.76
CA PRO A 164 24.53 29.42 10.12
C PRO A 164 23.87 28.87 8.85
N GLY A 165 23.39 27.62 8.86
CA GLY A 165 22.83 26.96 7.67
C GLY A 165 21.68 27.76 7.04
N ALA A 166 20.81 28.37 7.84
CA ALA A 166 19.73 29.24 7.35
C ALA A 166 20.25 30.47 6.57
N VAL A 167 21.35 31.07 7.01
CA VAL A 167 21.99 32.21 6.34
C VAL A 167 22.69 31.76 5.05
N VAL A 168 23.33 30.58 5.05
CA VAL A 168 23.95 30.00 3.85
C VAL A 168 22.89 29.75 2.77
N ARG A 169 21.80 29.04 3.11
CA ARG A 169 20.68 28.78 2.19
C ARG A 169 20.10 30.08 1.61
N LYS A 170 19.84 31.08 2.47
CA LYS A 170 19.33 32.39 2.04
C LYS A 170 20.32 33.14 1.13
N THR A 171 21.62 33.10 1.45
CA THR A 171 22.67 33.76 0.66
C THR A 171 22.78 33.17 -0.74
N PHE A 172 22.67 31.83 -0.87
CA PHE A 172 22.64 31.15 -2.16
C PHE A 172 21.46 31.61 -3.02
N LEU A 173 20.23 31.55 -2.48
CA LEU A 173 19.02 31.92 -3.23
C LEU A 173 19.03 33.40 -3.64
N GLU A 174 19.39 34.30 -2.72
CA GLU A 174 19.52 35.74 -3.02
C GLU A 174 20.61 36.04 -4.07
N PHE A 175 21.70 35.25 -4.14
CA PHE A 175 22.78 35.46 -5.10
C PHE A 175 22.34 35.16 -6.54
N PHE A 176 21.50 34.14 -6.72
CA PHE A 176 20.97 33.76 -8.03
C PHE A 176 19.72 34.56 -8.41
N GLU A 177 18.86 34.93 -7.46
CA GLU A 177 17.75 35.87 -7.71
C GLU A 177 18.26 37.20 -8.29
N LYS A 178 19.35 37.76 -7.72
CA LYS A 178 20.03 38.97 -8.21
C LYS A 178 20.66 38.80 -9.61
N ARG A 179 20.66 37.59 -10.18
CA ARG A 179 21.13 37.23 -11.53
C ARG A 179 20.00 36.76 -12.45
N GLY A 180 18.75 36.97 -12.04
CA GLY A 180 17.56 36.69 -12.85
C GLY A 180 17.09 35.24 -12.82
N HIS A 181 17.56 34.44 -11.85
CA HIS A 181 16.99 33.12 -11.58
C HIS A 181 15.71 33.27 -10.76
N THR A 182 14.64 32.60 -11.16
CA THR A 182 13.42 32.52 -10.35
C THR A 182 13.68 31.58 -9.18
N ILE A 183 13.50 32.04 -7.94
CA ILE A 183 13.43 31.15 -6.77
C ILE A 183 12.17 30.30 -6.91
N VAL A 184 12.32 28.97 -6.93
CA VAL A 184 11.19 28.02 -6.99
C VAL A 184 11.11 27.18 -5.71
N PRO A 185 9.91 26.69 -5.32
CA PRO A 185 9.78 25.78 -4.19
C PRO A 185 10.42 24.42 -4.51
N SER A 186 11.06 23.79 -3.52
CA SER A 186 11.54 22.41 -3.66
C SER A 186 10.37 21.46 -3.98
N SER A 187 10.56 20.64 -5.02
CA SER A 187 9.67 19.55 -5.38
C SER A 187 9.57 18.46 -4.30
N SER A 188 8.50 17.67 -4.40
CA SER A 188 8.28 16.47 -3.58
C SER A 188 9.48 15.51 -3.60
N VAL A 189 9.87 14.93 -2.46
CA VAL A 189 10.83 13.81 -2.43
C VAL A 189 10.26 12.53 -3.05
N VAL A 190 8.96 12.50 -3.36
CA VAL A 190 8.23 11.42 -4.00
C VAL A 190 7.91 11.81 -5.46
N PRO A 191 8.68 11.35 -6.46
CA PRO A 191 8.43 11.69 -7.87
C PRO A 191 7.06 11.20 -8.34
N HIS A 192 6.17 12.12 -8.70
CA HIS A 192 4.83 11.78 -9.20
C HIS A 192 4.88 11.26 -10.64
N ASN A 193 5.63 11.95 -11.52
CA ASN A 193 5.66 11.69 -12.96
C ASN A 193 6.90 10.92 -13.46
N ASP A 194 7.72 10.36 -12.56
CA ASP A 194 8.89 9.55 -12.93
C ASP A 194 8.84 8.15 -12.28
N PRO A 195 8.56 7.08 -13.06
CA PRO A 195 8.51 5.70 -12.56
C PRO A 195 9.89 5.03 -12.45
N THR A 196 10.98 5.66 -12.91
CA THR A 196 12.34 5.09 -12.81
C THR A 196 13.02 5.40 -11.47
N LEU A 197 12.41 6.22 -10.63
CA LEU A 197 12.96 6.68 -9.35
C LEU A 197 12.12 6.29 -8.14
N LEU A 198 12.79 5.80 -7.08
CA LEU A 198 12.15 5.62 -5.78
C LEU A 198 11.98 6.95 -5.03
N PHE A 199 12.95 7.85 -5.10
CA PHE A 199 12.86 9.19 -4.51
C PHE A 199 13.55 10.22 -5.41
N THR A 200 13.29 11.51 -5.14
CA THR A 200 14.03 12.62 -5.76
C THR A 200 15.46 12.63 -5.20
N ASN A 201 16.43 12.30 -6.06
CA ASN A 201 17.85 12.09 -5.70
C ASN A 201 18.78 13.25 -6.12
N ALA A 202 18.27 14.21 -6.91
CA ALA A 202 18.95 15.44 -7.32
C ALA A 202 17.94 16.57 -7.60
N GLY A 203 18.41 17.82 -7.66
CA GLY A 203 17.61 19.02 -7.93
C GLY A 203 16.98 19.07 -9.33
N MET A 204 17.67 18.50 -10.33
CA MET A 204 17.25 18.54 -11.72
C MET A 204 15.95 17.79 -12.04
N ASN A 205 15.55 16.86 -11.17
CA ASN A 205 14.51 15.88 -11.45
C ASN A 205 13.16 16.52 -11.82
N GLN A 206 12.79 17.61 -11.15
CA GLN A 206 11.56 18.38 -11.42
C GLN A 206 11.59 19.07 -12.79
N PHE A 207 12.77 19.43 -13.29
CA PHE A 207 12.96 20.11 -14.58
C PHE A 207 13.28 19.17 -15.75
N LYS A 208 13.28 17.83 -15.53
CA LYS A 208 13.45 16.81 -16.58
C LYS A 208 12.58 17.07 -17.84
N PRO A 209 11.31 17.50 -17.74
CA PRO A 209 10.51 17.87 -18.92
C PRO A 209 11.01 19.11 -19.67
N ILE A 210 11.73 20.02 -19.01
CA ILE A 210 12.29 21.24 -19.62
C ILE A 210 13.57 20.90 -20.39
N PHE A 211 14.49 20.13 -19.79
CA PHE A 211 15.71 19.67 -20.47
C PHE A 211 15.41 18.83 -21.72
N LEU A 212 14.33 18.05 -21.68
CA LEU A 212 13.89 17.21 -22.80
C LEU A 212 12.96 17.94 -23.79
N GLY A 213 12.55 19.18 -23.50
CA GLY A 213 11.59 19.93 -24.32
C GLY A 213 10.17 19.33 -24.39
N THR A 214 9.83 18.40 -23.48
CA THR A 214 8.54 17.69 -23.43
C THR A 214 7.49 18.37 -22.54
N ILE A 215 7.86 19.46 -21.87
CA ILE A 215 6.96 20.27 -21.04
C ILE A 215 5.81 20.91 -21.86
N SER A 216 4.59 20.83 -21.32
CA SER A 216 3.39 21.41 -21.93
C SER A 216 3.40 22.94 -21.89
N LYS A 217 2.87 23.60 -22.93
CA LYS A 217 2.70 25.07 -22.99
C LYS A 217 1.76 25.64 -21.92
N ALA A 218 0.94 24.79 -21.28
CA ALA A 218 0.06 25.16 -20.18
C ALA A 218 0.69 24.96 -18.79
N ASP A 219 1.90 24.39 -18.71
CA ASP A 219 2.62 24.20 -17.45
C ASP A 219 3.29 25.53 -17.01
N PRO A 220 3.16 25.97 -15.74
CA PRO A 220 3.80 27.20 -15.24
C PRO A 220 5.32 27.24 -15.44
N MET A 221 6.01 26.10 -15.51
CA MET A 221 7.45 26.03 -15.74
C MET A 221 7.83 26.17 -17.23
N TYR A 222 6.89 26.22 -18.18
CA TYR A 222 7.18 26.30 -19.62
C TYR A 222 8.00 27.55 -20.01
N SER A 223 7.75 28.67 -19.35
CA SER A 223 8.46 29.94 -19.56
C SER A 223 9.74 30.10 -18.72
N LEU A 224 10.10 29.10 -17.91
CA LEU A 224 11.20 29.17 -16.96
C LEU A 224 12.54 29.06 -17.70
N LYS A 225 13.32 30.15 -17.73
CA LYS A 225 14.67 30.20 -18.34
C LYS A 225 15.81 29.96 -17.37
N ARG A 226 15.62 30.40 -16.13
CA ARG A 226 16.60 30.32 -15.04
C ARG A 226 15.85 30.04 -13.74
N ALA A 227 16.31 29.07 -12.96
CA ALA A 227 15.67 28.68 -11.69
C ALA A 227 16.71 28.44 -10.60
N THR A 228 16.33 28.61 -9.33
CA THR A 228 17.16 28.24 -8.19
C THR A 228 16.31 27.76 -7.02
N ASP A 229 16.78 26.75 -6.29
CA ASP A 229 16.10 26.20 -5.11
C ASP A 229 17.06 25.57 -4.09
N THR A 230 16.46 24.92 -3.09
CA THR A 230 17.12 24.10 -2.06
C THR A 230 16.44 22.74 -2.00
N GLN A 231 16.59 21.94 -3.07
CA GLN A 231 15.86 20.69 -3.24
C GLN A 231 16.12 19.68 -2.11
N LYS A 232 15.03 19.19 -1.52
CA LYS A 232 15.00 18.00 -0.66
C LYS A 232 15.44 16.75 -1.44
N CYS A 233 16.54 16.12 -1.08
CA CYS A 233 17.01 14.89 -1.73
C CYS A 233 17.00 13.69 -0.78
N ILE A 234 16.63 12.51 -1.29
CA ILE A 234 16.74 11.23 -0.57
C ILE A 234 17.59 10.25 -1.39
N ARG A 235 18.56 9.61 -0.73
CA ARG A 235 19.39 8.51 -1.26
C ARG A 235 19.29 7.27 -0.39
N ALA A 236 18.10 6.66 -0.43
CA ALA A 236 17.82 5.37 0.19
C ALA A 236 17.07 4.47 -0.82
N GLY A 237 17.71 3.35 -1.18
CA GLY A 237 17.24 2.42 -2.20
C GLY A 237 17.42 2.90 -3.66
N GLY A 238 17.63 1.95 -4.57
CA GLY A 238 17.86 2.22 -6.00
C GLY A 238 19.35 2.27 -6.37
N LYS A 239 19.69 2.97 -7.47
CA LYS A 239 21.08 3.15 -7.96
C LYS A 239 21.97 3.94 -6.99
N HIS A 240 21.37 4.85 -6.20
CA HIS A 240 22.05 5.71 -5.23
C HIS A 240 21.45 5.43 -3.83
N ASN A 241 22.22 4.80 -2.96
CA ASN A 241 21.76 4.28 -1.67
C ASN A 241 22.87 4.41 -0.62
N ASP A 242 22.83 5.51 0.12
CA ASP A 242 23.88 5.92 1.06
C ASP A 242 23.54 5.41 2.49
N LEU A 243 22.40 4.71 2.64
CA LEU A 243 21.78 4.24 3.88
C LEU A 243 22.64 3.29 4.73
N ASP A 244 23.53 2.53 4.10
CA ASP A 244 24.40 1.60 4.84
C ASP A 244 25.72 2.25 5.29
N ASP A 245 26.02 3.46 4.79
CA ASP A 245 27.20 4.27 5.13
C ASP A 245 26.88 5.34 6.17
N VAL A 246 25.66 5.91 6.14
CA VAL A 246 25.18 6.87 7.16
C VAL A 246 25.47 6.40 8.57
N GLY A 247 26.22 7.23 9.30
CA GLY A 247 26.68 7.01 10.67
C GLY A 247 28.11 6.48 10.78
N LYS A 248 28.63 5.80 9.75
CA LYS A 248 30.01 5.29 9.72
C LYS A 248 31.02 6.37 9.36
N ASP A 249 30.68 7.26 8.43
CA ASP A 249 31.51 8.38 7.97
C ASP A 249 30.94 9.76 8.36
N SER A 250 31.69 10.80 8.01
CA SER A 250 31.46 12.19 8.41
C SER A 250 30.66 13.05 7.42
N TYR A 251 30.23 12.50 6.28
CA TYR A 251 29.68 13.32 5.18
C TYR A 251 28.51 12.72 4.37
N HIS A 252 28.21 11.41 4.42
CA HIS A 252 27.02 10.83 3.80
C HIS A 252 25.76 11.00 4.66
N HIS A 253 24.62 11.15 3.99
CA HIS A 253 23.27 11.31 4.57
C HIS A 253 22.24 10.58 3.70
N THR A 254 21.17 10.04 4.29
CA THR A 254 20.04 9.49 3.52
C THR A 254 19.06 10.58 3.12
N PHE A 255 19.01 11.68 3.86
CA PHE A 255 18.36 12.93 3.48
C PHE A 255 19.34 14.10 3.54
N PHE A 256 19.41 14.88 2.47
CA PHE A 256 20.23 16.09 2.38
C PHE A 256 19.54 17.17 1.54
N GLU A 257 20.03 18.40 1.61
CA GLU A 257 19.57 19.49 0.74
C GLU A 257 20.58 19.71 -0.40
N MET A 258 20.07 19.75 -1.63
CA MET A 258 20.83 20.11 -2.82
C MET A 258 20.50 21.55 -3.20
N LEU A 259 21.40 22.48 -2.89
CA LEU A 259 21.33 23.84 -3.42
C LEU A 259 21.62 23.79 -4.92
N GLY A 260 20.78 24.42 -5.74
CA GLY A 260 20.93 24.33 -7.19
C GLY A 260 20.53 25.58 -7.97
N ASN A 261 21.16 25.75 -9.14
CA ASN A 261 20.81 26.75 -10.13
C ASN A 261 20.72 26.12 -11.52
N TRP A 262 19.73 26.52 -12.31
CA TRP A 262 19.46 25.93 -13.62
C TRP A 262 19.43 26.97 -14.74
N SER A 263 19.89 26.54 -15.91
CA SER A 263 19.80 27.27 -17.18
C SER A 263 19.05 26.42 -18.21
N PHE A 264 17.99 26.98 -18.79
CA PHE A 264 17.17 26.32 -19.79
C PHE A 264 17.37 26.99 -21.16
N GLY A 265 18.47 26.65 -21.84
CA GLY A 265 18.80 27.20 -23.15
C GLY A 265 19.21 28.68 -23.14
N ASP A 266 19.74 29.19 -22.02
CA ASP A 266 19.99 30.63 -21.81
C ASP A 266 21.47 30.97 -21.62
N TYR A 267 22.09 30.52 -20.52
CA TYR A 267 23.55 30.59 -20.28
C TYR A 267 24.17 29.18 -20.22
N PHE A 268 25.51 29.07 -20.29
CA PHE A 268 26.21 27.76 -20.27
C PHE A 268 27.46 27.79 -19.38
N LYS A 269 28.49 26.99 -19.71
CA LYS A 269 29.72 26.77 -18.92
C LYS A 269 30.35 28.05 -18.38
N LYS A 270 30.48 29.09 -19.22
CA LYS A 270 31.19 30.32 -18.86
C LYS A 270 30.53 30.98 -17.66
N GLU A 271 29.26 31.36 -17.80
CA GLU A 271 28.54 32.08 -16.76
C GLU A 271 28.35 31.19 -15.52
N ALA A 272 28.19 29.87 -15.70
CA ALA A 272 28.13 28.91 -14.60
C ALA A 272 29.44 28.92 -13.77
N ILE A 273 30.60 28.80 -14.41
CA ILE A 273 31.92 28.80 -13.76
C ILE A 273 32.22 30.15 -13.10
N GLU A 274 31.93 31.27 -13.80
CA GLU A 274 32.07 32.63 -13.25
C GLU A 274 31.22 32.83 -11.98
N MET A 275 29.93 32.44 -12.02
CA MET A 275 29.03 32.54 -10.87
C MET A 275 29.47 31.63 -9.71
N SER A 276 29.87 30.39 -9.99
CA SER A 276 30.27 29.43 -8.97
C SER A 276 31.54 29.88 -8.23
N TRP A 277 32.54 30.39 -8.96
CA TRP A 277 33.76 30.92 -8.37
C TRP A 277 33.54 32.21 -7.57
N GLU A 278 32.67 33.10 -8.04
CA GLU A 278 32.30 34.33 -7.32
C GLU A 278 31.58 34.01 -6.01
N LEU A 279 30.59 33.11 -6.02
CA LEU A 279 29.81 32.74 -4.84
C LEU A 279 30.72 32.14 -3.75
N LEU A 280 31.57 31.17 -4.09
CA LEU A 280 32.49 30.55 -3.13
C LEU A 280 33.54 31.53 -2.61
N THR A 281 34.24 32.26 -3.50
CA THR A 281 35.45 33.02 -3.11
C THR A 281 35.20 34.48 -2.71
N LYS A 282 34.10 35.10 -3.15
CA LYS A 282 33.82 36.54 -2.89
C LYS A 282 32.66 36.75 -1.94
N VAL A 283 31.60 35.96 -2.06
CA VAL A 283 30.40 36.09 -1.23
C VAL A 283 30.54 35.29 0.06
N TYR A 284 30.83 33.99 -0.05
CA TYR A 284 31.10 33.15 1.12
C TYR A 284 32.47 33.41 1.75
N GLY A 285 33.46 33.71 0.91
CA GLY A 285 34.83 34.01 1.33
C GLY A 285 35.65 32.77 1.67
N LEU A 286 35.41 31.65 1.01
CA LEU A 286 36.32 30.50 1.04
C LEU A 286 37.65 30.87 0.39
N ASP A 287 38.73 30.34 0.95
CA ASP A 287 40.10 30.56 0.47
C ASP A 287 40.29 29.89 -0.91
N PRO A 288 40.62 30.66 -1.98
CA PRO A 288 40.85 30.11 -3.31
C PRO A 288 41.97 29.06 -3.36
N SER A 289 42.96 29.12 -2.46
CA SER A 289 44.07 28.15 -2.41
C SER A 289 43.71 26.80 -1.77
N ARG A 290 42.44 26.63 -1.37
CA ARG A 290 41.88 25.41 -0.80
C ARG A 290 40.81 24.79 -1.70
N LEU A 291 40.54 25.39 -2.86
CA LEU A 291 39.56 24.93 -3.85
C LEU A 291 40.25 24.25 -5.03
N TYR A 292 39.79 23.05 -5.38
CA TYR A 292 40.26 22.26 -6.52
C TYR A 292 39.09 22.04 -7.47
N VAL A 293 39.33 21.95 -8.77
CA VAL A 293 38.27 21.77 -9.77
C VAL A 293 38.62 20.66 -10.75
N THR A 294 37.65 19.79 -11.03
CA THR A 294 37.81 18.70 -12.01
C THR A 294 37.22 19.09 -13.37
N TYR A 295 37.78 18.58 -14.46
CA TYR A 295 37.18 18.66 -15.80
C TYR A 295 37.18 17.28 -16.47
N PHE A 296 36.15 17.00 -17.27
CA PHE A 296 36.01 15.73 -17.97
C PHE A 296 37.18 15.46 -18.91
N GLU A 297 37.89 14.36 -18.71
CA GLU A 297 39.08 14.00 -19.47
C GLU A 297 38.78 13.37 -20.85
N GLY A 298 37.51 13.11 -21.15
CA GLY A 298 37.06 12.42 -22.35
C GLY A 298 36.72 10.94 -22.12
N ASN A 299 36.13 10.31 -23.13
CA ASN A 299 35.95 8.86 -23.19
C ASN A 299 36.01 8.40 -24.66
N PRO A 300 37.18 7.93 -25.15
CA PRO A 300 37.36 7.50 -26.54
C PRO A 300 36.46 6.34 -26.95
N ASP A 301 36.20 5.37 -26.06
CA ASP A 301 35.34 4.21 -26.33
C ASP A 301 33.88 4.61 -26.59
N MET A 302 33.47 5.77 -26.09
CA MET A 302 32.14 6.35 -26.28
C MET A 302 32.12 7.54 -27.26
N GLY A 303 33.25 7.84 -27.91
CA GLY A 303 33.38 8.95 -28.87
C GLY A 303 33.23 10.34 -28.24
N LEU A 304 33.61 10.50 -26.97
CA LEU A 304 33.52 11.76 -26.23
C LEU A 304 34.90 12.40 -26.06
N GLU A 305 35.04 13.65 -26.50
CA GLU A 305 36.26 14.44 -26.39
C GLU A 305 36.45 15.05 -24.98
N PRO A 306 37.69 15.41 -24.59
CA PRO A 306 37.97 16.08 -23.31
C PRO A 306 37.37 17.49 -23.23
N ASP A 307 36.88 17.90 -22.06
CA ASP A 307 36.28 19.21 -21.82
C ASP A 307 37.33 20.30 -21.54
N LEU A 308 38.16 20.58 -22.56
CA LEU A 308 39.17 21.65 -22.53
C LEU A 308 38.56 23.05 -22.46
N GLU A 309 37.27 23.20 -22.79
CA GLU A 309 36.51 24.44 -22.63
C GLU A 309 36.31 24.76 -21.14
N ALA A 310 35.84 23.81 -20.34
CA ALA A 310 35.72 23.96 -18.89
C ALA A 310 37.09 24.23 -18.23
N LYS A 311 38.15 23.54 -18.67
CA LYS A 311 39.53 23.79 -18.19
C LYS A 311 39.97 25.24 -18.41
N GLY A 312 39.83 25.76 -19.64
CA GLY A 312 40.21 27.13 -19.97
C GLY A 312 39.38 28.19 -19.23
N LEU A 313 38.11 27.88 -18.94
CA LEU A 313 37.24 28.76 -18.16
C LEU A 313 37.68 28.83 -16.68
N TRP A 314 38.05 27.71 -16.05
CA TRP A 314 38.60 27.73 -14.69
C TRP A 314 39.94 28.48 -14.59
N GLN A 315 40.82 28.34 -15.58
CA GLN A 315 42.03 29.17 -15.68
C GLN A 315 41.68 30.66 -15.77
N SER A 316 40.65 31.03 -16.55
CA SER A 316 40.25 32.42 -16.77
C SER A 316 39.67 33.13 -15.53
N VAL A 317 39.02 32.39 -14.61
CA VAL A 317 38.54 32.94 -13.33
C VAL A 317 39.62 32.94 -12.23
N GLY A 318 40.79 32.37 -12.51
CA GLY A 318 41.98 32.43 -11.66
C GLY A 318 42.22 31.21 -10.76
N VAL A 319 41.74 30.02 -11.14
CA VAL A 319 42.16 28.76 -10.49
C VAL A 319 43.59 28.41 -10.95
N PRO A 320 44.52 28.02 -10.05
CA PRO A 320 45.87 27.57 -10.44
C PRO A 320 45.88 26.29 -11.27
N ASP A 321 46.84 26.13 -12.19
CA ASP A 321 46.97 24.95 -13.05
C ASP A 321 47.15 23.63 -12.26
N ASP A 322 47.82 23.66 -11.11
CA ASP A 322 48.01 22.52 -10.20
C ASP A 322 46.78 22.23 -9.32
N HIS A 323 45.69 22.98 -9.51
CA HIS A 323 44.37 22.81 -8.89
C HIS A 323 43.26 22.50 -9.93
N ILE A 324 43.58 22.39 -11.24
CA ILE A 324 42.65 22.06 -12.32
C ILE A 324 42.95 20.67 -12.89
N LEU A 325 42.23 19.67 -12.39
CA LEU A 325 42.54 18.25 -12.55
C LEU A 325 41.67 17.57 -13.62
N PRO A 326 42.22 16.61 -14.41
CA PRO A 326 41.38 15.74 -15.23
C PRO A 326 40.59 14.78 -14.33
N GLY A 327 39.38 14.43 -14.74
CA GLY A 327 38.61 13.36 -14.11
C GLY A 327 37.79 12.56 -15.12
N ASN A 328 37.56 11.31 -14.77
CA ASN A 328 37.14 10.24 -15.68
C ASN A 328 35.60 10.17 -15.84
N MET A 329 35.13 9.20 -16.63
CA MET A 329 33.71 8.98 -16.94
C MET A 329 32.81 8.68 -15.71
N LYS A 330 33.34 8.16 -14.61
CA LYS A 330 32.56 7.89 -13.37
C LYS A 330 32.22 9.19 -12.64
N ASP A 331 33.12 10.15 -12.67
CA ASP A 331 33.09 11.33 -11.80
C ASP A 331 32.65 12.57 -12.59
N ASN A 332 33.27 12.81 -13.75
CA ASN A 332 33.07 13.99 -14.59
C ASN A 332 32.10 13.79 -15.78
N PHE A 333 31.31 12.72 -15.82
CA PHE A 333 30.18 12.61 -16.74
C PHE A 333 28.91 12.22 -15.97
N TRP A 334 27.98 13.17 -15.86
CA TRP A 334 26.81 13.02 -15.01
C TRP A 334 25.58 12.50 -15.78
N GLU A 335 24.94 11.48 -15.23
CA GLU A 335 23.67 10.92 -15.71
C GLU A 335 22.78 10.49 -14.53
N MET A 336 21.52 10.93 -14.55
CA MET A 336 20.56 10.69 -13.44
C MET A 336 20.19 9.21 -13.26
N GLY A 337 20.21 8.42 -14.33
CA GLY A 337 19.78 7.03 -14.38
C GLY A 337 20.16 6.37 -15.72
N ASP A 338 19.60 5.20 -16.03
CA ASP A 338 19.93 4.45 -17.26
C ASP A 338 19.46 5.14 -18.57
N GLN A 339 18.63 6.18 -18.47
CA GLN A 339 18.13 7.00 -19.58
C GLN A 339 17.78 8.43 -19.12
N GLY A 340 17.82 9.41 -20.02
CA GLY A 340 17.48 10.81 -19.76
C GLY A 340 18.62 11.82 -19.96
N PRO A 341 18.40 13.11 -19.62
CA PRO A 341 19.35 14.18 -19.88
C PRO A 341 20.65 13.99 -19.07
N CYS A 342 21.79 14.25 -19.72
CA CYS A 342 23.13 14.01 -19.21
C CYS A 342 24.17 14.92 -19.89
N GLY A 343 25.40 14.91 -19.37
CA GLY A 343 26.51 15.68 -19.96
C GLY A 343 27.82 15.55 -19.18
N PRO A 344 28.93 16.05 -19.75
CA PRO A 344 30.16 16.25 -18.98
C PRO A 344 29.90 17.26 -17.86
N CYS A 345 30.64 17.15 -16.76
CA CYS A 345 30.49 18.03 -15.62
C CYS A 345 31.85 18.42 -15.01
N SER A 346 31.81 19.34 -14.05
CA SER A 346 32.98 19.91 -13.39
C SER A 346 32.72 20.10 -11.90
N GLU A 347 33.49 19.41 -11.06
CA GLU A 347 33.26 19.32 -9.63
C GLU A 347 34.22 20.24 -8.88
N VAL A 348 33.70 21.00 -7.94
CA VAL A 348 34.48 21.85 -7.03
C VAL A 348 34.67 21.12 -5.71
N HIS A 349 35.92 20.90 -5.35
CA HIS A 349 36.36 20.26 -4.12
C HIS A 349 36.97 21.28 -3.15
N TYR A 350 36.84 21.04 -1.84
CA TYR A 350 37.43 21.89 -0.80
C TYR A 350 38.26 21.07 0.19
N ASP A 351 39.53 21.45 0.34
CA ASP A 351 40.40 20.91 1.40
C ASP A 351 40.09 21.57 2.75
N LYS A 352 39.54 20.79 3.68
CA LYS A 352 39.25 21.18 5.07
C LYS A 352 40.49 21.44 5.93
N ILE A 353 41.67 21.00 5.51
CA ILE A 353 42.94 21.26 6.22
C ILE A 353 43.59 22.55 5.70
N GLY A 354 43.89 22.64 4.41
CA GLY A 354 44.56 23.78 3.78
C GLY A 354 46.05 23.89 4.10
N GLY A 355 46.72 24.90 3.51
CA GLY A 355 48.17 25.09 3.66
C GLY A 355 49.04 24.00 2.99
N ARG A 356 48.43 23.19 2.12
CA ARG A 356 49.01 22.10 1.32
C ARG A 356 48.40 22.14 -0.08
N ASN A 357 49.08 21.59 -1.08
CA ASN A 357 48.38 21.10 -2.28
C ASN A 357 47.83 19.69 -1.93
N ALA A 358 46.56 19.45 -2.27
CA ALA A 358 45.80 18.23 -2.01
C ALA A 358 45.26 17.57 -3.29
N SER A 359 45.83 17.88 -4.46
CA SER A 359 45.44 17.35 -5.78
C SER A 359 45.23 15.85 -5.79
N ASP A 360 46.16 15.12 -5.17
CA ASP A 360 46.24 13.66 -5.19
C ASP A 360 45.17 12.99 -4.31
N LEU A 361 44.33 13.76 -3.63
CA LEU A 361 43.20 13.32 -2.81
C LEU A 361 41.83 13.63 -3.43
N VAL A 362 41.78 14.39 -4.53
CA VAL A 362 40.54 14.70 -5.26
C VAL A 362 39.99 13.42 -5.91
N ASN A 363 38.68 13.20 -5.78
CA ASN A 363 37.99 11.97 -6.18
C ASN A 363 38.60 10.66 -5.59
N GLN A 364 39.25 10.74 -4.42
CA GLN A 364 39.76 9.59 -3.65
C GLN A 364 38.96 9.28 -2.37
N ASP A 365 37.73 9.80 -2.25
CA ASP A 365 36.83 9.63 -1.09
C ASP A 365 37.41 10.08 0.28
N ASP A 366 38.37 11.03 0.27
CA ASP A 366 39.00 11.55 1.50
C ASP A 366 38.04 12.47 2.28
N PRO A 367 37.78 12.24 3.58
CA PRO A 367 36.80 13.00 4.37
C PRO A 367 37.21 14.46 4.64
N MET A 368 38.46 14.83 4.35
CA MET A 368 38.98 16.19 4.44
C MET A 368 39.07 16.90 3.08
N VAL A 369 38.89 16.21 1.95
CA VAL A 369 38.92 16.81 0.59
C VAL A 369 37.60 16.51 -0.11
N VAL A 370 36.57 17.27 0.26
CA VAL A 370 35.17 16.95 -0.10
C VAL A 370 34.70 17.73 -1.33
N GLU A 371 34.03 17.04 -2.25
CA GLU A 371 33.21 17.62 -3.32
C GLU A 371 32.08 18.47 -2.71
N ILE A 372 32.06 19.77 -2.97
CA ILE A 372 31.02 20.68 -2.45
C ILE A 372 30.00 21.10 -3.52
N TRP A 373 30.36 21.06 -4.81
CA TRP A 373 29.50 21.53 -5.89
C TRP A 373 29.84 20.88 -7.24
N ASN A 374 28.88 20.16 -7.84
CA ASN A 374 29.00 19.63 -9.20
C ASN A 374 28.28 20.56 -10.20
N ASN A 375 28.96 20.95 -11.28
CA ASN A 375 28.45 21.80 -12.37
C ASN A 375 28.26 20.93 -13.62
N VAL A 376 27.02 20.55 -13.95
CA VAL A 376 26.69 19.64 -15.04
C VAL A 376 26.30 20.42 -16.30
N PHE A 377 27.00 20.14 -17.39
CA PHE A 377 26.83 20.80 -18.68
C PHE A 377 25.94 19.94 -19.59
N ILE A 378 24.66 19.83 -19.22
CA ILE A 378 23.65 19.02 -19.90
C ILE A 378 23.56 19.40 -21.39
N GLN A 379 23.91 18.45 -22.25
CA GLN A 379 23.92 18.62 -23.71
C GLN A 379 23.57 17.33 -24.47
N TYR A 380 23.32 16.21 -23.76
CA TYR A 380 22.93 14.92 -24.35
C TYR A 380 21.70 14.33 -23.65
N ASP A 381 21.02 13.39 -24.32
CA ASP A 381 19.99 12.52 -23.80
C ASP A 381 20.42 11.05 -23.95
N ARG A 382 20.55 10.33 -22.83
CA ARG A 382 20.90 8.92 -22.74
C ARG A 382 19.71 8.08 -23.15
N GLN A 383 19.88 7.27 -24.18
CA GLN A 383 18.84 6.42 -24.74
C GLN A 383 18.76 5.05 -24.03
N PRO A 384 17.66 4.28 -24.17
CA PRO A 384 17.52 2.95 -23.56
C PRO A 384 18.58 1.92 -24.00
N ASP A 385 19.19 2.11 -25.18
CA ASP A 385 20.31 1.31 -25.69
C ASP A 385 21.69 1.83 -25.23
N ARG A 386 21.70 2.81 -24.32
CA ARG A 386 22.82 3.58 -23.79
C ARG A 386 23.52 4.53 -24.78
N SER A 387 23.04 4.66 -26.01
CA SER A 387 23.53 5.68 -26.94
C SER A 387 23.27 7.11 -26.42
N LEU A 388 24.03 8.08 -26.93
CA LEU A 388 23.84 9.51 -26.63
C LEU A 388 23.27 10.21 -27.87
N LYS A 389 22.15 10.92 -27.71
CA LYS A 389 21.66 11.90 -28.69
C LYS A 389 21.96 13.30 -28.17
N SER A 390 22.39 14.22 -29.04
CA SER A 390 22.54 15.63 -28.66
C SER A 390 21.19 16.29 -28.41
N LEU A 391 21.08 17.11 -27.36
CA LEU A 391 19.88 17.89 -27.08
C LEU A 391 19.76 19.09 -28.06
N PRO A 392 18.52 19.57 -28.37
CA PRO A 392 18.31 20.73 -29.23
C PRO A 392 18.85 22.06 -28.66
N ALA A 393 18.98 22.13 -27.34
CA ALA A 393 19.58 23.24 -26.61
C ALA A 393 20.63 22.71 -25.63
N LYS A 394 21.51 23.61 -25.17
CA LYS A 394 22.44 23.33 -24.07
C LYS A 394 21.92 23.92 -22.78
N HIS A 395 22.15 23.22 -21.68
CA HIS A 395 21.56 23.52 -20.39
C HIS A 395 22.62 23.48 -19.29
N VAL A 396 22.33 24.11 -18.16
CA VAL A 396 23.14 23.98 -16.94
C VAL A 396 22.26 23.38 -15.86
N ASP A 397 22.80 22.37 -15.20
CA ASP A 397 22.33 21.82 -13.94
C ASP A 397 23.48 21.90 -12.94
N THR A 398 23.19 22.17 -11.67
CA THR A 398 24.22 22.17 -10.63
C THR A 398 23.68 21.60 -9.33
N GLY A 399 24.43 20.72 -8.69
CA GLY A 399 24.15 20.25 -7.34
C GLY A 399 25.25 20.68 -6.37
N MET A 400 24.93 21.58 -5.45
CA MET A 400 25.77 21.92 -4.30
C MET A 400 25.25 21.20 -3.05
N GLY A 401 26.11 20.44 -2.38
CA GLY A 401 25.76 19.74 -1.15
C GLY A 401 25.70 20.69 0.02
N PHE A 402 24.49 21.05 0.47
CA PHE A 402 24.28 22.06 1.52
C PHE A 402 25.06 21.75 2.81
N GLU A 403 24.93 20.53 3.32
CA GLU A 403 25.61 20.07 4.53
C GLU A 403 27.15 20.12 4.40
N ARG A 404 27.68 19.81 3.22
CA ARG A 404 29.13 19.86 2.94
C ARG A 404 29.63 21.30 2.88
N LEU A 405 28.89 22.21 2.22
CA LEU A 405 29.24 23.64 2.20
C LEU A 405 29.17 24.24 3.60
N VAL A 406 28.11 23.99 4.38
CA VAL A 406 27.98 24.54 5.75
C VAL A 406 29.11 24.03 6.64
N SER A 407 29.52 22.76 6.52
CA SER A 407 30.72 22.24 7.20
C SER A 407 32.00 22.99 6.81
N ALA A 408 32.22 23.26 5.52
CA ALA A 408 33.36 24.05 5.06
C ALA A 408 33.34 25.50 5.60
N LEU A 409 32.17 26.15 5.59
CA LEU A 409 31.99 27.54 6.03
C LEU A 409 32.06 27.74 7.55
N GLN A 410 31.71 26.72 8.32
CA GLN A 410 31.87 26.68 9.78
C GLN A 410 33.25 26.12 10.19
N ASN A 411 34.08 25.69 9.22
CA ASN A 411 35.39 25.06 9.41
C ASN A 411 35.30 23.84 10.38
N THR A 412 34.30 22.98 10.18
CA THR A 412 34.09 21.74 10.94
C THR A 412 34.67 20.54 10.20
N VAL A 413 35.11 19.52 10.94
CA VAL A 413 35.65 18.28 10.34
C VAL A 413 34.56 17.43 9.70
N SER A 414 33.38 17.33 10.31
CA SER A 414 32.22 16.59 9.80
C SER A 414 31.04 17.50 9.45
N ASN A 415 30.14 16.99 8.59
CA ASN A 415 28.83 17.59 8.35
C ASN A 415 27.97 17.58 9.64
N TYR A 416 28.17 16.58 10.48
CA TYR A 416 27.42 16.35 11.72
C TYR A 416 27.81 17.31 12.87
N ALA A 417 28.99 17.94 12.81
CA ALA A 417 29.43 18.94 13.79
C ALA A 417 28.88 20.37 13.54
N THR A 418 27.90 20.53 12.65
CA THR A 418 27.32 21.82 12.25
C THR A 418 26.00 22.15 12.98
N ASP A 419 25.53 23.39 12.84
CA ASP A 419 24.20 23.83 13.29
C ASP A 419 23.03 23.10 12.60
N ILE A 420 23.28 22.31 11.55
CA ILE A 420 22.30 21.43 10.90
C ILE A 420 21.98 20.20 11.77
N PHE A 421 22.89 19.76 12.64
CA PHE A 421 22.69 18.53 13.43
C PHE A 421 22.72 18.75 14.95
N THR A 422 23.41 19.79 15.45
CA THR A 422 23.49 20.02 16.91
C THR A 422 22.14 20.22 17.62
N PRO A 423 21.08 20.82 17.03
CA PRO A 423 19.75 20.86 17.68
C PRO A 423 19.13 19.46 17.84
N LEU A 424 19.27 18.60 16.83
CA LEU A 424 18.76 17.23 16.84
C LEU A 424 19.55 16.37 17.83
N PHE A 425 20.88 16.50 17.88
CA PHE A 425 21.72 15.79 18.86
C PHE A 425 21.38 16.20 20.29
N LYS A 426 21.26 17.50 20.58
CA LYS A 426 20.78 17.96 21.89
C LYS A 426 19.41 17.37 22.24
N ARG A 427 18.49 17.30 21.26
CA ARG A 427 17.16 16.71 21.49
C ARG A 427 17.22 15.20 21.75
N ILE A 428 18.12 14.46 21.09
CA ILE A 428 18.36 13.04 21.37
C ILE A 428 18.96 12.87 22.77
N GLU A 429 19.89 13.73 23.20
CA GLU A 429 20.45 13.75 24.56
C GLU A 429 19.34 13.94 25.61
N GLU A 430 18.47 14.95 25.43
CA GLU A 430 17.30 15.22 26.29
C GLU A 430 16.31 14.05 26.38
N VAL A 431 16.12 13.30 25.28
CA VAL A 431 15.15 12.20 25.18
C VAL A 431 15.73 10.86 25.70
N THR A 432 17.04 10.70 25.73
CA THR A 432 17.72 9.44 26.10
C THR A 432 18.43 9.47 27.44
N GLY A 433 18.91 10.64 27.89
CA GLY A 433 19.85 10.75 29.01
C GLY A 433 21.26 10.22 28.68
N ALA A 434 21.60 10.08 27.40
CA ALA A 434 22.93 9.67 26.95
C ALA A 434 24.00 10.73 27.22
N ARG A 435 25.28 10.38 27.04
CA ARG A 435 26.36 11.38 26.99
C ARG A 435 26.18 12.30 25.77
N PRO A 436 26.66 13.56 25.80
CA PRO A 436 26.73 14.40 24.62
C PRO A 436 27.52 13.76 23.47
N TYR A 437 27.20 14.17 22.24
CA TYR A 437 27.92 13.80 21.02
C TYR A 437 29.37 14.31 21.04
N THR A 438 30.33 13.50 20.58
CA THR A 438 31.77 13.86 20.59
C THR A 438 32.47 13.86 19.23
N ASP A 439 31.72 13.73 18.13
CA ASP A 439 32.19 13.66 16.75
C ASP A 439 33.27 12.59 16.47
N LYS A 440 33.15 11.43 17.12
CA LYS A 440 34.06 10.29 16.96
C LYS A 440 33.55 9.25 15.97
N TYR A 441 34.50 8.49 15.41
CA TYR A 441 34.27 7.55 14.32
C TYR A 441 35.08 6.25 14.54
N GLY A 442 34.62 5.15 13.96
CA GLY A 442 35.35 3.88 13.91
C GLY A 442 35.82 3.39 15.28
N ALA A 443 37.14 3.29 15.46
CA ALA A 443 37.76 2.80 16.70
C ALA A 443 37.70 3.78 17.87
N ASP A 444 37.46 5.08 17.62
CA ASP A 444 37.38 6.11 18.66
C ASP A 444 35.96 6.24 19.25
N ASP A 445 34.93 5.83 18.51
CA ASP A 445 33.53 5.71 18.96
C ASP A 445 33.32 4.38 19.71
N VAL A 446 34.09 4.18 20.79
CA VAL A 446 34.24 2.89 21.51
C VAL A 446 32.91 2.33 22.03
N ASP A 447 31.95 3.18 22.35
CA ASP A 447 30.59 2.81 22.78
C ASP A 447 29.56 2.80 21.64
N GLY A 448 29.91 3.29 20.44
CA GLY A 448 29.04 3.41 19.27
C GLY A 448 27.95 4.48 19.39
N ILE A 449 28.04 5.35 20.41
CA ILE A 449 27.02 6.37 20.70
C ILE A 449 27.04 7.48 19.65
N ASP A 450 28.22 7.90 19.16
CA ASP A 450 28.27 8.98 18.16
C ASP A 450 27.70 8.50 16.83
N THR A 451 27.95 7.24 16.46
CA THR A 451 27.29 6.56 15.33
C THR A 451 25.77 6.52 15.51
N ALA A 452 25.27 6.20 16.70
CA ALA A 452 23.83 6.17 16.97
C ALA A 452 23.17 7.56 16.86
N TYR A 453 23.83 8.62 17.37
CA TYR A 453 23.39 10.01 17.19
C TYR A 453 23.24 10.35 15.71
N ARG A 454 24.28 10.12 14.89
CA ARG A 454 24.28 10.40 13.44
C ARG A 454 23.14 9.69 12.72
N VAL A 455 23.00 8.38 12.93
CA VAL A 455 21.93 7.56 12.31
C VAL A 455 20.55 8.09 12.65
N ILE A 456 20.28 8.42 13.91
CA ILE A 456 18.95 8.87 14.34
C ILE A 456 18.62 10.28 13.83
N ALA A 457 19.60 11.20 13.85
CA ALA A 457 19.40 12.57 13.38
C ALA A 457 19.21 12.67 11.85
N ASP A 458 19.93 11.87 11.06
CA ASP A 458 19.66 11.73 9.63
C ASP A 458 18.28 11.08 9.38
N HIS A 459 18.00 9.95 10.04
CA HIS A 459 16.78 9.20 9.76
C HIS A 459 15.51 9.96 10.13
N ILE A 460 15.49 10.78 11.19
CA ILE A 460 14.30 11.63 11.46
C ILE A 460 14.07 12.68 10.36
N ARG A 461 15.12 13.19 9.69
CA ARG A 461 14.98 14.08 8.53
C ARG A 461 14.30 13.34 7.38
N LEU A 462 14.85 12.19 6.95
CA LEU A 462 14.28 11.37 5.88
C LEU A 462 12.80 11.03 6.16
N LEU A 463 12.52 10.47 7.34
CA LEU A 463 11.19 10.01 7.72
C LEU A 463 10.15 11.15 7.70
N THR A 464 10.53 12.32 8.20
CA THR A 464 9.66 13.50 8.25
C THR A 464 9.34 14.00 6.85
N PHE A 465 10.35 14.14 5.98
CA PHE A 465 10.14 14.61 4.61
C PHE A 465 9.42 13.59 3.73
N SER A 466 9.77 12.29 3.82
CA SER A 466 9.10 11.26 3.04
C SER A 466 7.61 11.15 3.39
N MET A 467 7.25 11.23 4.67
CA MET A 467 5.85 11.19 5.11
C MET A 467 5.11 12.51 4.82
N SER A 468 5.79 13.66 4.91
CA SER A 468 5.23 14.95 4.47
C SER A 468 4.84 14.93 2.99
N ASP A 469 5.68 14.32 2.16
CA ASP A 469 5.48 14.21 0.71
C ASP A 469 4.71 12.93 0.30
N GLY A 470 4.17 12.19 1.27
CA GLY A 470 3.17 11.13 1.06
C GLY A 470 3.69 9.68 0.99
N ALA A 471 4.99 9.45 1.10
CA ALA A 471 5.57 8.11 1.24
C ALA A 471 5.53 7.66 2.71
N VAL A 472 4.47 6.92 3.07
CA VAL A 472 4.29 6.31 4.40
C VAL A 472 4.86 4.89 4.49
N PRO A 473 5.34 4.43 5.66
CA PRO A 473 5.83 3.07 5.90
C PRO A 473 4.84 1.97 5.46
N ASN A 474 5.27 1.07 4.57
CA ASN A 474 4.44 -0.03 4.06
C ASN A 474 5.29 -1.28 3.69
N ASN A 475 4.75 -2.20 2.89
CA ASN A 475 5.42 -3.45 2.49
C ASN A 475 6.14 -3.40 1.12
N ASP A 476 6.02 -2.35 0.32
CA ASP A 476 6.46 -2.35 -1.09
C ASP A 476 6.94 -0.97 -1.61
N GLY A 477 7.85 -0.99 -2.58
CA GLY A 477 8.39 0.20 -3.25
C GLY A 477 8.92 1.27 -2.28
N ARG A 478 8.44 2.51 -2.44
CA ARG A 478 8.91 3.68 -1.66
C ARG A 478 8.66 3.50 -0.15
N GLY A 479 7.48 3.03 0.24
CA GLY A 479 7.12 2.85 1.65
C GLY A 479 7.86 1.71 2.34
N TYR A 480 8.34 0.71 1.60
CA TYR A 480 9.26 -0.30 2.12
C TYR A 480 10.58 0.34 2.59
N VAL A 481 11.15 1.26 1.81
CA VAL A 481 12.37 1.98 2.19
C VAL A 481 12.15 2.83 3.44
N VAL A 482 11.08 3.64 3.48
CA VAL A 482 10.76 4.45 4.66
C VAL A 482 10.63 3.58 5.92
N ARG A 483 10.02 2.39 5.79
CA ARG A 483 9.96 1.40 6.86
C ARG A 483 11.34 0.81 7.23
N ARG A 484 12.23 0.51 6.28
CA ARG A 484 13.61 0.06 6.55
C ARG A 484 14.36 1.12 7.37
N VAL A 485 14.27 2.39 6.98
CA VAL A 485 14.93 3.53 7.66
C VAL A 485 14.42 3.69 9.10
N LEU A 486 13.10 3.70 9.30
CA LEU A 486 12.48 3.76 10.64
C LEU A 486 13.00 2.63 11.55
N ARG A 487 12.98 1.40 11.03
CA ARG A 487 13.40 0.21 11.78
C ARG A 487 14.91 0.19 12.08
N ARG A 488 15.75 0.75 11.20
CA ARG A 488 17.20 0.97 11.46
C ARG A 488 17.38 1.91 12.63
N GLY A 489 16.81 3.11 12.58
CA GLY A 489 16.96 4.11 13.64
C GLY A 489 16.41 3.65 15.00
N VAL A 490 15.24 2.99 15.02
CA VAL A 490 14.66 2.39 16.23
C VAL A 490 15.59 1.37 16.88
N ARG A 491 16.22 0.49 16.09
CA ARG A 491 17.17 -0.50 16.62
C ARG A 491 18.41 0.18 17.20
N TYR A 492 18.94 1.23 16.55
CA TYR A 492 20.05 2.03 17.11
C TYR A 492 19.65 2.68 18.44
N ALA A 493 18.47 3.29 18.53
CA ALA A 493 17.97 3.92 19.75
C ALA A 493 17.85 2.91 20.90
N ARG A 494 17.28 1.72 20.63
CA ARG A 494 17.16 0.65 21.62
C ARG A 494 18.52 0.11 22.05
N LYS A 495 19.43 -0.15 21.10
CA LYS A 495 20.72 -0.82 21.37
C LYS A 495 21.72 0.09 22.09
N TYR A 496 21.89 1.33 21.64
CA TYR A 496 22.96 2.22 22.09
C TYR A 496 22.51 3.19 23.19
N PHE A 497 21.23 3.54 23.22
CA PHE A 497 20.65 4.45 24.22
C PHE A 497 19.70 3.79 25.22
N ASN A 498 19.44 2.48 25.08
CA ASN A 498 18.44 1.75 25.89
C ASN A 498 17.06 2.44 25.87
N ALA A 499 16.73 3.10 24.75
CA ALA A 499 15.55 3.93 24.63
C ALA A 499 14.24 3.12 24.61
N GLU A 500 13.19 3.67 25.22
CA GLU A 500 11.83 3.14 25.13
C GLU A 500 11.26 3.39 23.73
N ILE A 501 10.90 2.30 23.04
CA ILE A 501 10.39 2.29 21.66
C ILE A 501 8.86 2.25 21.66
N GLY A 502 8.25 3.01 20.76
CA GLY A 502 6.80 3.22 20.63
C GLY A 502 6.42 4.70 20.52
N SER A 503 7.37 5.59 20.77
CA SER A 503 7.24 7.05 20.61
C SER A 503 8.60 7.77 20.64
N PHE A 504 9.67 7.12 20.17
CA PHE A 504 11.02 7.67 20.25
C PHE A 504 11.24 8.81 19.25
N PHE A 505 10.97 8.58 17.97
CA PHE A 505 11.15 9.57 16.91
C PHE A 505 10.21 10.77 17.04
N SER A 506 8.97 10.58 17.51
CA SER A 506 8.03 11.68 17.73
C SER A 506 8.44 12.63 18.86
N LYS A 507 9.25 12.16 19.83
CA LYS A 507 9.86 13.03 20.86
C LYS A 507 10.98 13.91 20.28
N ILE A 508 11.57 13.52 19.15
CA ILE A 508 12.65 14.25 18.44
C ILE A 508 12.06 15.21 17.40
N LEU A 509 11.00 14.80 16.70
CA LEU A 509 10.32 15.54 15.62
C LEU A 509 10.14 17.06 15.87
N PRO A 510 9.75 17.55 17.07
CA PRO A 510 9.63 19.01 17.30
C PRO A 510 10.90 19.79 16.98
N ALA A 511 12.08 19.31 17.37
CA ALA A 511 13.34 20.01 17.13
C ALA A 511 13.69 20.11 15.62
N LEU A 512 13.24 19.14 14.82
CA LEU A 512 13.38 19.20 13.36
C LEU A 512 12.38 20.20 12.74
N VAL A 513 11.15 20.25 13.25
CA VAL A 513 10.12 21.20 12.78
C VAL A 513 10.52 22.64 13.13
N ASP A 514 11.04 22.88 14.34
CA ASP A 514 11.55 24.18 14.77
C ASP A 514 12.75 24.64 13.92
N GLN A 515 13.59 23.70 13.45
CA GLN A 515 14.81 23.98 12.68
C GLN A 515 14.57 24.15 11.16
N MET A 516 13.66 23.39 10.57
CA MET A 516 13.47 23.32 9.11
C MET A 516 12.09 23.82 8.63
N GLY A 517 11.13 24.05 9.54
CA GLY A 517 9.74 24.36 9.21
C GLY A 517 9.49 25.72 8.56
N GLU A 518 10.39 26.71 8.72
CA GLU A 518 10.32 27.98 7.99
C GLU A 518 10.57 27.79 6.49
N GLN A 519 11.57 26.98 6.14
CA GLN A 519 11.94 26.68 4.75
C GLN A 519 10.98 25.66 4.10
N PHE A 520 10.45 24.73 4.89
CA PHE A 520 9.62 23.62 4.43
C PHE A 520 8.29 23.56 5.22
N PRO A 521 7.37 24.50 5.00
CA PRO A 521 6.14 24.66 5.80
C PRO A 521 5.15 23.47 5.69
N GLU A 522 5.37 22.52 4.78
CA GLU A 522 4.65 21.25 4.74
C GLU A 522 4.88 20.38 5.98
N ILE A 523 6.08 20.38 6.57
CA ILE A 523 6.39 19.55 7.75
C ILE A 523 5.68 20.07 9.00
N VAL A 524 5.51 21.39 9.09
CA VAL A 524 4.73 22.06 10.15
C VAL A 524 3.26 21.67 10.05
N LYS A 525 2.69 21.76 8.84
CA LYS A 525 1.27 21.42 8.57
C LYS A 525 0.93 19.96 8.86
N LYS A 526 1.90 19.05 8.71
CA LYS A 526 1.71 17.59 8.86
C LYS A 526 2.32 17.01 10.14
N GLN A 527 2.87 17.84 11.04
CA GLN A 527 3.59 17.39 12.24
C GLN A 527 2.82 16.37 13.08
N GLN A 528 1.50 16.57 13.26
CA GLN A 528 0.66 15.65 14.05
C GLN A 528 0.43 14.30 13.35
N ASP A 529 0.17 14.28 12.04
CA ASP A 529 0.05 13.02 11.28
C ASP A 529 1.37 12.25 11.25
N ILE A 530 2.49 12.93 11.03
CA ILE A 530 3.82 12.33 11.01
C ILE A 530 4.13 11.69 12.37
N ARG A 531 3.80 12.38 13.47
CA ARG A 531 3.89 11.85 14.83
C ARG A 531 3.07 10.56 15.00
N GLU A 532 1.80 10.56 14.62
CA GLU A 532 0.94 9.39 14.78
C GLU A 532 1.42 8.19 13.94
N ILE A 533 1.88 8.43 12.70
CA ILE A 533 2.41 7.36 11.84
C ILE A 533 3.72 6.78 12.41
N LEU A 534 4.60 7.62 12.99
CA LEU A 534 5.81 7.21 13.70
C LEU A 534 5.46 6.35 14.93
N ASP A 535 4.65 6.87 15.84
CA ASP A 535 4.26 6.20 17.10
C ASP A 535 3.65 4.82 16.81
N GLU A 536 2.68 4.75 15.89
CA GLU A 536 2.04 3.49 15.48
C GLU A 536 3.02 2.49 14.81
N GLU A 537 4.00 2.93 14.01
CA GLU A 537 4.98 2.02 13.39
C GLU A 537 6.02 1.53 14.39
N GLU A 538 6.47 2.38 15.32
CA GLU A 538 7.37 1.96 16.39
C GLU A 538 6.72 0.91 17.28
N GLU A 539 5.48 1.14 17.70
CA GLU A 539 4.68 0.16 18.44
C GLU A 539 4.55 -1.17 17.69
N ALA A 540 4.22 -1.12 16.39
CA ALA A 540 4.07 -2.31 15.56
C ALA A 540 5.40 -3.06 15.39
N PHE A 541 6.52 -2.32 15.29
CA PHE A 541 7.84 -2.90 15.15
C PHE A 541 8.39 -3.45 16.46
N ALA A 542 8.21 -2.79 17.61
CA ALA A 542 8.63 -3.32 18.91
C ALA A 542 8.10 -4.74 19.16
N ARG A 543 6.81 -4.97 18.82
CA ARG A 543 6.14 -6.28 18.90
C ARG A 543 6.70 -7.36 17.95
N THR A 544 7.52 -6.99 16.96
CA THR A 544 8.23 -7.93 16.06
C THR A 544 9.73 -8.00 16.33
N LEU A 545 10.35 -6.89 16.78
CA LEU A 545 11.78 -6.76 17.08
C LEU A 545 12.26 -7.83 18.06
N ASP A 546 11.61 -7.97 19.23
CA ASP A 546 11.97 -8.98 20.26
C ASP A 546 12.03 -10.41 19.69
N ARG A 547 11.09 -10.74 18.80
CA ARG A 547 10.97 -12.08 18.20
C ARG A 547 11.99 -12.29 17.08
N GLY A 548 12.29 -11.24 16.32
CA GLY A 548 13.33 -11.23 15.29
C GLY A 548 14.73 -11.34 15.88
N GLU A 549 15.06 -10.53 16.90
CA GLU A 549 16.36 -10.54 17.57
C GLU A 549 16.62 -11.91 18.25
N ALA A 550 15.66 -12.45 19.01
CA ALA A 550 15.81 -13.75 19.65
C ALA A 550 15.97 -14.91 18.64
N GLN A 551 15.33 -14.84 17.47
CA GLN A 551 15.44 -15.86 16.43
C GLN A 551 16.71 -15.67 15.57
N PHE A 552 17.20 -14.44 15.37
CA PHE A 552 18.52 -14.18 14.82
C PHE A 552 19.61 -14.76 15.71
N GLU A 553 19.57 -14.48 17.02
CA GLU A 553 20.56 -14.99 17.98
C GLU A 553 20.65 -16.52 17.92
N LYS A 554 19.51 -17.20 17.77
CA LYS A 554 19.47 -18.65 17.62
C LYS A 554 20.14 -19.15 16.35
N TYR A 555 20.05 -18.43 15.23
CA TYR A 555 20.75 -18.77 13.98
C TYR A 555 22.24 -18.41 14.07
N ALA A 556 22.60 -17.21 14.50
CA ALA A 556 23.99 -16.76 14.65
C ALA A 556 24.80 -17.65 15.61
N ASN A 557 24.22 -17.99 16.78
CA ASN A 557 24.86 -18.92 17.72
C ASN A 557 24.91 -20.37 17.21
N ALA A 558 24.08 -20.76 16.23
CA ALA A 558 24.18 -22.07 15.57
C ALA A 558 25.31 -22.07 14.53
N ALA A 559 25.42 -21.04 13.68
CA ALA A 559 26.50 -20.88 12.72
C ALA A 559 27.87 -20.86 13.40
N ILE A 560 28.04 -19.99 14.40
CA ILE A 560 29.28 -19.86 15.20
C ILE A 560 29.67 -21.20 15.84
N LYS A 561 28.71 -21.97 16.39
CA LYS A 561 28.98 -23.28 17.00
C LYS A 561 29.43 -24.37 16.02
N LYS A 562 29.12 -24.24 14.73
CA LYS A 562 29.62 -25.13 13.67
C LYS A 562 30.93 -24.63 13.04
N GLY A 563 31.36 -23.40 13.34
CA GLY A 563 32.45 -22.73 12.64
C GLY A 563 32.04 -22.12 11.29
N GLU A 564 30.74 -21.99 11.01
CA GLU A 564 30.24 -21.30 9.81
C GLU A 564 30.45 -19.79 9.96
N LYS A 565 31.07 -19.14 8.96
CA LYS A 565 31.21 -17.67 8.88
C LYS A 565 30.02 -16.97 8.23
N LYS A 566 29.06 -17.71 7.68
CA LYS A 566 27.90 -17.17 6.95
C LYS A 566 26.59 -17.58 7.64
N LEU A 567 25.57 -16.73 7.54
CA LEU A 567 24.17 -17.13 7.72
C LEU A 567 23.58 -17.50 6.35
N SER A 568 22.81 -18.59 6.29
CA SER A 568 22.25 -19.04 5.01
C SER A 568 21.14 -18.11 4.52
N GLY A 569 21.07 -17.88 3.20
CA GLY A 569 20.05 -17.00 2.62
C GLY A 569 18.62 -17.46 2.91
N ALA A 570 18.40 -18.75 3.15
CA ALA A 570 17.11 -19.30 3.57
C ALA A 570 16.74 -18.97 5.04
N GLU A 571 17.70 -18.87 5.96
CA GLU A 571 17.45 -18.43 7.34
C GLU A 571 17.20 -16.92 7.40
N VAL A 572 17.94 -16.15 6.62
CA VAL A 572 17.78 -14.70 6.47
C VAL A 572 16.43 -14.35 5.80
N TRP A 573 16.08 -15.03 4.71
CA TRP A 573 14.75 -14.89 4.09
C TRP A 573 13.64 -15.30 5.06
N ARG A 574 13.85 -16.30 5.91
CA ARG A 574 12.84 -16.70 6.92
C ARG A 574 12.68 -15.68 8.04
N LEU A 575 13.76 -15.01 8.48
CA LEU A 575 13.66 -13.87 9.40
C LEU A 575 12.79 -12.75 8.79
N TYR A 576 12.98 -12.49 7.50
CA TYR A 576 12.16 -11.53 6.74
C TYR A 576 10.69 -11.95 6.59
N ASP A 577 10.44 -13.07 5.91
CA ASP A 577 9.10 -13.53 5.51
C ASP A 577 8.23 -14.00 6.69
N THR A 578 8.79 -14.83 7.58
CA THR A 578 8.02 -15.43 8.68
C THR A 578 7.95 -14.54 9.92
N PHE A 579 8.97 -13.71 10.18
CA PHE A 579 9.07 -12.92 11.41
C PHE A 579 9.03 -11.40 11.19
N GLY A 580 9.00 -10.94 9.92
CA GLY A 580 8.92 -9.52 9.57
C GLY A 580 10.20 -8.73 9.84
N PHE A 581 11.33 -9.42 10.05
CA PHE A 581 12.60 -8.83 10.47
C PHE A 581 13.47 -8.48 9.23
N PRO A 582 13.79 -7.19 8.97
CA PRO A 582 14.47 -6.77 7.74
C PRO A 582 15.79 -7.51 7.46
N VAL A 583 16.03 -7.85 6.18
CA VAL A 583 17.30 -8.43 5.71
C VAL A 583 18.48 -7.52 6.09
N ASP A 584 18.29 -6.21 5.99
CA ASP A 584 19.34 -5.21 6.20
C ASP A 584 19.69 -5.05 7.70
N LEU A 585 18.68 -5.19 8.58
CA LEU A 585 18.95 -5.36 10.01
C LEU A 585 19.66 -6.68 10.29
N THR A 586 19.30 -7.75 9.57
CA THR A 586 19.95 -9.06 9.69
C THR A 586 21.44 -8.99 9.30
N LYS A 587 21.79 -8.26 8.22
CA LYS A 587 23.18 -7.97 7.83
C LYS A 587 23.94 -7.26 8.94
N LEU A 588 23.37 -6.17 9.45
CA LEU A 588 24.01 -5.36 10.50
C LEU A 588 24.17 -6.15 11.81
N MET A 589 23.23 -7.03 12.16
CA MET A 589 23.38 -7.99 13.28
C MET A 589 24.48 -9.04 13.01
N ALA A 590 24.66 -9.46 11.75
CA ALA A 590 25.66 -10.45 11.34
C ALA A 590 27.08 -9.86 11.37
N GLU A 591 27.28 -8.66 10.82
CA GLU A 591 28.55 -7.92 10.85
C GLU A 591 29.06 -7.73 12.30
N GLU A 592 28.18 -7.32 13.21
CA GLU A 592 28.46 -7.21 14.65
C GLU A 592 28.93 -8.53 15.29
N ARG A 593 28.52 -9.67 14.73
CA ARG A 593 28.92 -11.02 15.15
C ARG A 593 30.01 -11.64 14.29
N LYS A 594 30.60 -10.87 13.38
CA LYS A 594 31.63 -11.29 12.41
C LYS A 594 31.15 -12.46 11.54
N LEU A 595 29.87 -12.41 11.18
CA LEU A 595 29.19 -13.28 10.23
C LEU A 595 28.85 -12.49 8.97
N GLU A 596 28.98 -13.13 7.82
CA GLU A 596 28.59 -12.59 6.51
C GLU A 596 27.17 -13.07 6.14
N ILE A 597 26.52 -12.37 5.20
CA ILE A 597 25.28 -12.80 4.55
C ILE A 597 25.52 -12.80 3.04
N ASP A 598 24.99 -13.82 2.36
CA ASP A 598 25.12 -13.96 0.92
C ASP A 598 23.84 -13.46 0.22
N ASP A 599 23.93 -12.32 -0.45
CA ASP A 599 22.78 -11.69 -1.10
C ASP A 599 22.23 -12.53 -2.28
N GLU A 600 23.06 -13.33 -2.94
CA GLU A 600 22.60 -14.21 -4.01
C GLU A 600 21.79 -15.38 -3.44
N GLU A 601 22.18 -15.95 -2.29
CA GLU A 601 21.36 -16.95 -1.59
C GLU A 601 20.03 -16.36 -1.07
N VAL A 602 20.05 -15.13 -0.52
CA VAL A 602 18.82 -14.46 -0.04
C VAL A 602 17.87 -14.21 -1.21
N LYS A 603 18.38 -13.71 -2.33
CA LYS A 603 17.60 -13.48 -3.55
C LYS A 603 17.07 -14.78 -4.15
N ALA A 604 17.87 -15.85 -4.18
CA ALA A 604 17.43 -17.17 -4.63
C ALA A 604 16.31 -17.75 -3.72
N ALA A 605 16.35 -17.50 -2.41
CA ALA A 605 15.28 -17.86 -1.49
C ALA A 605 14.01 -17.01 -1.72
N GLN A 606 14.16 -15.71 -1.93
CA GLN A 606 13.09 -14.78 -2.28
C GLN A 606 12.37 -15.17 -3.58
N ASP A 607 13.11 -15.35 -4.68
CA ASP A 607 12.53 -15.68 -5.98
C ASP A 607 11.85 -17.05 -5.95
N LYS A 608 12.41 -18.02 -5.21
CA LYS A 608 11.76 -19.33 -5.00
C LYS A 608 10.42 -19.23 -4.25
N ALA A 609 10.29 -18.31 -3.29
CA ALA A 609 9.00 -18.01 -2.64
C ALA A 609 8.05 -17.22 -3.56
N ARG A 610 8.60 -16.35 -4.41
CA ARG A 610 7.86 -15.52 -5.37
C ARG A 610 7.24 -16.35 -6.49
N GLU A 611 7.97 -17.30 -7.07
CA GLU A 611 7.43 -18.23 -8.08
C GLU A 611 6.33 -19.13 -7.49
N ALA A 612 6.48 -19.59 -6.24
CA ALA A 612 5.41 -20.30 -5.54
C ALA A 612 4.13 -19.46 -5.34
N SER A 613 4.25 -18.13 -5.40
CA SER A 613 3.14 -17.18 -5.25
C SER A 613 2.54 -16.71 -6.59
N LYS A 614 3.19 -16.99 -7.73
CA LYS A 614 2.79 -16.46 -9.06
C LYS A 614 1.67 -17.23 -9.77
N VAL A 615 1.12 -18.29 -9.17
CA VAL A 615 0.17 -19.21 -9.81
C VAL A 615 -1.20 -18.57 -10.14
N VAL A 616 -1.46 -17.30 -9.75
CA VAL A 616 -2.73 -16.60 -10.02
C VAL A 616 -2.54 -15.19 -10.60
N LYS A 617 -2.32 -15.10 -11.92
CA LYS A 617 -2.98 -14.14 -12.84
C LYS A 617 -2.55 -14.38 -14.29
N ASN A 618 -3.51 -14.49 -15.21
CA ASN A 618 -3.27 -14.74 -16.63
C ASN A 618 -2.92 -13.46 -17.41
N SER A 619 -2.40 -13.67 -18.62
CA SER A 619 -1.89 -12.64 -19.53
C SER A 619 -2.92 -11.60 -19.97
N VAL A 620 -2.55 -10.33 -19.86
CA VAL A 620 -3.06 -9.24 -20.70
C VAL A 620 -2.23 -9.21 -21.99
N GLN A 621 -2.84 -8.95 -23.15
CA GLN A 621 -2.11 -8.74 -24.40
C GLN A 621 -1.47 -7.35 -24.40
N THR A 622 -0.14 -7.29 -24.47
CA THR A 622 0.60 -6.02 -24.47
C THR A 622 0.67 -5.44 -25.88
N PHE A 623 -0.11 -4.40 -26.17
CA PHE A 623 0.06 -3.61 -27.40
C PHE A 623 1.31 -2.73 -27.33
N ALA A 624 1.87 -2.41 -28.50
CA ALA A 624 3.04 -1.54 -28.61
C ALA A 624 2.67 -0.10 -28.23
N LYS A 625 3.46 0.52 -27.35
CA LYS A 625 3.27 1.92 -26.95
C LYS A 625 4.06 2.86 -27.87
N LEU A 626 3.60 4.12 -28.01
CA LEU A 626 4.41 5.16 -28.65
C LEU A 626 5.48 5.65 -27.67
N ASN A 627 6.72 5.76 -28.15
CA ASN A 627 7.83 6.35 -27.40
C ASN A 627 8.08 7.81 -27.83
N VAL A 628 8.92 8.53 -27.08
CA VAL A 628 9.20 9.97 -27.31
C VAL A 628 9.68 10.26 -28.74
N HIS A 629 10.50 9.39 -29.34
CA HIS A 629 10.99 9.59 -30.71
C HIS A 629 9.87 9.44 -31.74
N GLN A 630 8.92 8.55 -31.52
CA GLN A 630 7.74 8.37 -32.38
C GLN A 630 6.74 9.52 -32.24
N ILE A 631 6.58 10.09 -31.03
CA ILE A 631 5.78 11.30 -30.82
C ILE A 631 6.44 12.50 -31.53
N ALA A 632 7.78 12.64 -31.44
CA ALA A 632 8.53 13.66 -32.15
C ALA A 632 8.53 13.46 -33.68
N GLU A 633 8.55 12.21 -34.17
CA GLU A 633 8.38 11.86 -35.58
C GLU A 633 7.01 12.32 -36.10
N LEU A 634 5.93 12.03 -35.36
CA LEU A 634 4.58 12.49 -35.68
C LEU A 634 4.50 14.02 -35.78
N GLU A 635 5.01 14.75 -34.79
CA GLU A 635 4.91 16.22 -34.75
C GLU A 635 5.86 16.92 -35.73
N GLN A 636 7.13 16.51 -35.79
CA GLN A 636 8.20 17.28 -36.47
C GLN A 636 8.54 16.78 -37.88
N GLN A 637 8.34 15.49 -38.18
CA GLN A 637 8.75 14.89 -39.46
C GLN A 637 7.55 14.54 -40.35
N LEU A 638 6.48 14.02 -39.75
CA LEU A 638 5.26 13.61 -40.44
C LEU A 638 4.16 14.69 -40.39
N ASN A 639 4.33 15.73 -39.57
CA ASN A 639 3.45 16.89 -39.40
C ASN A 639 1.97 16.48 -39.16
N VAL A 640 1.79 15.53 -38.24
CA VAL A 640 0.49 14.95 -37.88
C VAL A 640 -0.10 15.76 -36.73
N ALA A 641 -1.30 16.30 -36.93
CA ALA A 641 -2.02 17.01 -35.88
C ALA A 641 -2.44 16.05 -34.76
N ARG A 642 -2.37 16.51 -33.50
CA ARG A 642 -2.91 15.80 -32.33
C ARG A 642 -4.41 15.52 -32.52
N THR A 643 -4.90 14.44 -31.92
CA THR A 643 -6.28 13.97 -32.09
C THR A 643 -7.24 14.83 -31.27
N ASP A 644 -8.31 15.33 -31.88
CA ASP A 644 -9.45 15.94 -31.17
C ASP A 644 -10.33 14.84 -30.56
N ASP A 645 -10.28 14.67 -29.25
CA ASP A 645 -11.06 13.65 -28.55
C ASP A 645 -12.28 14.22 -27.80
N GLU A 646 -12.72 15.46 -28.05
CA GLU A 646 -13.85 16.06 -27.31
C GLU A 646 -15.20 15.37 -27.58
N ALA A 647 -15.34 14.67 -28.70
CA ALA A 647 -16.50 13.83 -28.96
C ALA A 647 -16.66 12.66 -27.96
N LYS A 648 -15.65 12.32 -27.14
CA LYS A 648 -15.71 11.28 -26.09
C LYS A 648 -16.78 11.52 -25.02
N PHE A 649 -17.26 12.76 -24.88
CA PHE A 649 -18.33 13.13 -23.95
C PHE A 649 -19.74 13.12 -24.57
N ILE A 650 -19.85 12.88 -25.88
CA ILE A 650 -21.11 12.87 -26.63
C ILE A 650 -21.49 11.42 -26.94
N LYS A 651 -22.79 11.10 -26.91
CA LYS A 651 -23.29 9.77 -27.26
C LYS A 651 -23.36 9.57 -28.78
N GLY A 652 -23.03 8.36 -29.23
CA GLY A 652 -23.21 7.92 -30.61
C GLY A 652 -21.93 7.97 -31.44
N ASP A 653 -22.07 7.59 -32.71
CA ASP A 653 -20.97 7.31 -33.61
C ASP A 653 -20.35 8.59 -34.17
N SER A 654 -19.03 8.58 -34.36
CA SER A 654 -18.29 9.73 -34.90
C SER A 654 -17.70 9.40 -36.26
N LYS A 655 -17.65 10.38 -37.17
CA LYS A 655 -16.91 10.26 -38.43
C LYS A 655 -15.53 10.88 -38.26
N ALA A 656 -14.49 10.09 -38.49
CA ALA A 656 -13.10 10.49 -38.39
C ALA A 656 -12.32 10.15 -39.67
N LYS A 657 -11.06 10.55 -39.72
CA LYS A 657 -10.13 10.28 -40.81
C LYS A 657 -8.88 9.61 -40.27
N VAL A 658 -8.48 8.49 -40.88
CA VAL A 658 -7.23 7.81 -40.55
C VAL A 658 -6.06 8.71 -40.93
N GLN A 659 -5.31 9.19 -39.95
CA GLN A 659 -4.08 9.94 -40.19
C GLN A 659 -2.94 8.99 -40.58
N LEU A 660 -2.63 8.04 -39.69
CA LEU A 660 -1.55 7.06 -39.84
C LEU A 660 -1.89 5.75 -39.11
N ILE A 661 -1.10 4.72 -39.41
CA ILE A 661 -1.19 3.38 -38.83
C ILE A 661 0.16 3.05 -38.21
N TYR A 662 0.17 2.56 -36.98
CA TYR A 662 1.37 2.15 -36.25
C TYR A 662 1.47 0.62 -36.21
N ASP A 663 2.57 0.06 -36.71
CA ASP A 663 2.82 -1.39 -36.79
C ASP A 663 3.55 -1.97 -35.56
N GLY A 664 3.76 -1.14 -34.53
CA GLY A 664 4.56 -1.47 -33.35
C GLY A 664 6.07 -1.22 -33.50
N LYS A 665 6.53 -0.75 -34.67
CA LYS A 665 7.92 -0.33 -34.93
C LYS A 665 7.97 1.11 -35.47
N GLY A 666 7.13 1.44 -36.44
CA GLY A 666 7.03 2.76 -37.06
C GLY A 666 5.69 3.00 -37.73
N PHE A 667 5.58 4.10 -38.48
CA PHE A 667 4.32 4.52 -39.09
C PHE A 667 4.21 4.13 -40.56
N VAL A 668 3.09 3.52 -40.92
CA VAL A 668 2.77 3.08 -42.28
C VAL A 668 1.48 3.74 -42.78
N LYS A 669 1.36 3.86 -44.11
CA LYS A 669 0.22 4.52 -44.76
C LYS A 669 -0.89 3.57 -45.21
N THR A 670 -0.72 2.26 -45.07
CA THR A 670 -1.73 1.25 -45.43
C THR A 670 -1.52 -0.05 -44.66
N THR A 671 -2.59 -0.81 -44.41
CA THR A 671 -2.51 -2.16 -43.81
C THR A 671 -2.21 -3.26 -44.83
N LYS A 672 -2.14 -2.94 -46.13
CA LYS A 672 -2.09 -3.93 -47.21
C LYS A 672 -0.92 -4.93 -47.11
N ASP A 673 0.24 -4.44 -46.67
CA ASP A 673 1.48 -5.23 -46.58
C ASP A 673 1.75 -5.74 -45.14
N ILE A 674 0.75 -5.63 -44.26
CA ILE A 674 0.77 -6.11 -42.87
C ILE A 674 0.20 -7.53 -42.82
N ALA A 675 0.76 -8.39 -41.98
CA ALA A 675 0.25 -9.74 -41.77
C ALA A 675 -1.16 -9.74 -41.12
N GLU A 676 -2.01 -10.68 -41.55
CA GLU A 676 -3.33 -10.92 -40.94
C GLU A 676 -3.20 -11.15 -39.43
N ASN A 677 -4.11 -10.56 -38.64
CA ASN A 677 -4.11 -10.60 -37.18
C ASN A 677 -2.84 -10.02 -36.49
N ALA A 678 -2.04 -9.20 -37.17
CA ALA A 678 -1.01 -8.40 -36.50
C ALA A 678 -1.65 -7.31 -35.62
N PRO A 679 -1.12 -7.04 -34.41
CA PRO A 679 -1.60 -5.96 -33.55
C PRO A 679 -1.16 -4.60 -34.13
N LEU A 680 -2.09 -3.64 -34.21
CA LEU A 680 -1.85 -2.31 -34.76
C LEU A 680 -2.42 -1.21 -33.84
N GLY A 681 -1.90 0.00 -34.00
CA GLY A 681 -2.50 1.22 -33.47
C GLY A 681 -3.01 2.12 -34.62
N LEU A 682 -4.25 2.61 -34.55
CA LEU A 682 -4.75 3.65 -35.47
C LEU A 682 -4.68 5.04 -34.85
N LEU A 683 -4.12 5.98 -35.60
CA LEU A 683 -4.14 7.42 -35.31
C LEU A 683 -5.24 8.09 -36.15
N LEU A 684 -6.13 8.82 -35.50
CA LEU A 684 -7.25 9.53 -36.11
C LEU A 684 -7.11 11.04 -35.91
N ASP A 685 -7.72 11.83 -36.80
CA ASP A 685 -7.82 13.28 -36.64
C ASP A 685 -8.72 13.68 -35.46
N LYS A 686 -9.78 12.90 -35.20
CA LYS A 686 -10.65 13.02 -34.03
C LYS A 686 -11.25 11.68 -33.61
N THR A 687 -11.80 11.58 -32.40
CA THR A 687 -12.42 10.35 -31.90
C THR A 687 -13.48 10.56 -30.81
N ASN A 688 -14.44 9.64 -30.73
CA ASN A 688 -15.39 9.47 -29.63
C ASN A 688 -14.97 8.38 -28.62
N PHE A 689 -13.87 7.68 -28.88
CA PHE A 689 -13.27 6.72 -27.94
C PHE A 689 -12.51 7.47 -26.83
N TYR A 690 -12.58 6.93 -25.62
CA TYR A 690 -11.87 7.41 -24.44
C TYR A 690 -10.60 6.59 -24.21
N ALA A 691 -9.48 7.29 -24.11
CA ALA A 691 -8.21 6.70 -23.69
C ALA A 691 -8.17 6.48 -22.17
N GLU A 692 -7.59 5.35 -21.74
CA GLU A 692 -7.46 5.01 -20.31
C GLU A 692 -6.80 6.15 -19.51
N SER A 693 -7.55 6.70 -18.55
CA SER A 693 -7.13 7.86 -17.75
C SER A 693 -8.02 8.03 -16.52
N GLY A 694 -7.53 8.72 -15.48
CA GLY A 694 -8.30 8.98 -14.25
C GLY A 694 -8.73 7.75 -13.43
N GLY A 695 -8.24 6.55 -13.78
CA GLY A 695 -8.71 5.26 -13.25
C GLY A 695 -9.90 4.66 -14.00
N GLN A 696 -10.45 5.34 -15.02
CA GLN A 696 -11.42 4.75 -15.95
C GLN A 696 -10.68 4.00 -17.05
N VAL A 697 -11.03 2.73 -17.26
CA VAL A 697 -10.46 1.90 -18.34
C VAL A 697 -10.76 2.47 -19.73
N ALA A 698 -9.90 2.14 -20.70
CA ALA A 698 -10.11 2.46 -22.11
C ALA A 698 -11.44 1.90 -22.66
N ASP A 699 -11.94 2.54 -23.72
CA ASP A 699 -13.02 1.99 -24.54
C ASP A 699 -12.56 0.80 -25.40
N THR A 700 -13.55 0.00 -25.83
CA THR A 700 -13.43 -1.03 -26.85
C THR A 700 -14.53 -0.79 -27.89
N GLY A 701 -14.42 -1.35 -29.09
CA GLY A 701 -15.39 -1.14 -30.16
C GLY A 701 -14.82 -1.44 -31.53
N ARG A 702 -15.23 -0.68 -32.54
CA ARG A 702 -14.74 -0.82 -33.92
C ARG A 702 -14.61 0.52 -34.64
N ILE A 703 -13.75 0.51 -35.65
CA ILE A 703 -13.54 1.59 -36.61
C ILE A 703 -13.76 0.96 -37.99
N VAL A 704 -14.79 1.41 -38.71
CA VAL A 704 -15.30 0.76 -39.92
C VAL A 704 -15.32 1.66 -41.15
N ILE A 705 -15.25 1.03 -42.32
CA ILE A 705 -15.67 1.59 -43.60
C ILE A 705 -16.73 0.63 -44.15
N ASP A 706 -17.96 1.11 -44.33
CA ASP A 706 -19.15 0.29 -44.65
C ASP A 706 -18.89 -0.71 -45.79
N GLY A 707 -18.90 -2.01 -45.46
CA GLY A 707 -18.68 -3.10 -46.42
C GLY A 707 -17.28 -3.21 -47.01
N VAL A 708 -16.30 -2.42 -46.55
CA VAL A 708 -14.93 -2.35 -47.09
C VAL A 708 -13.87 -2.82 -46.08
N ALA A 709 -13.96 -2.38 -44.82
CA ALA A 709 -12.98 -2.73 -43.78
C ALA A 709 -13.56 -2.61 -42.36
N GLU A 710 -13.10 -3.47 -41.45
CA GLU A 710 -13.42 -3.38 -40.02
C GLU A 710 -12.14 -3.57 -39.18
N PHE A 711 -11.83 -2.57 -38.36
CA PHE A 711 -10.77 -2.63 -37.36
C PHE A 711 -11.37 -2.65 -35.96
N LYS A 712 -11.01 -3.67 -35.19
CA LYS A 712 -11.57 -3.95 -33.86
C LYS A 712 -10.68 -3.39 -32.77
N VAL A 713 -11.18 -2.41 -32.06
CA VAL A 713 -10.50 -1.68 -31.00
C VAL A 713 -10.65 -2.44 -29.68
N LEU A 714 -9.52 -2.81 -29.07
CA LEU A 714 -9.45 -3.57 -27.81
C LEU A 714 -8.82 -2.76 -26.66
N ASP A 715 -8.12 -1.67 -26.99
CA ASP A 715 -7.50 -0.74 -26.05
C ASP A 715 -7.36 0.64 -26.72
N VAL A 716 -7.35 1.72 -25.93
CA VAL A 716 -7.20 3.10 -26.41
C VAL A 716 -6.35 3.88 -25.40
N GLN A 717 -5.28 4.51 -25.89
CA GLN A 717 -4.24 5.12 -25.06
C GLN A 717 -3.85 6.50 -25.59
N ASN A 718 -3.53 7.45 -24.68
CA ASN A 718 -3.08 8.80 -25.03
C ASN A 718 -1.56 8.91 -24.86
N TYR A 719 -0.87 9.31 -25.93
CA TYR A 719 0.58 9.56 -25.93
C TYR A 719 0.86 10.99 -26.42
N GLY A 720 1.05 11.92 -25.49
CA GLY A 720 1.40 13.32 -25.81
C GLY A 720 0.31 14.11 -26.56
N GLY A 721 -0.96 13.70 -26.45
CA GLY A 721 -2.09 14.26 -27.21
C GLY A 721 -2.42 13.51 -28.50
N TYR A 722 -1.73 12.42 -28.81
CA TYR A 722 -2.13 11.49 -29.87
C TYR A 722 -2.93 10.33 -29.26
N ILE A 723 -4.16 10.12 -29.72
CA ILE A 723 -4.99 8.99 -29.27
C ILE A 723 -4.76 7.81 -30.21
N VAL A 724 -4.22 6.72 -29.66
CA VAL A 724 -3.89 5.49 -30.39
C VAL A 724 -4.94 4.44 -30.07
N HIS A 725 -5.63 3.96 -31.10
CA HIS A 725 -6.67 2.94 -31.00
C HIS A 725 -6.02 1.59 -31.30
N ASN A 726 -5.74 0.83 -30.25
CA ASN A 726 -5.02 -0.45 -30.31
C ASN A 726 -5.98 -1.60 -30.61
N GLY A 727 -5.58 -2.52 -31.50
CA GLY A 727 -6.48 -3.55 -31.96
C GLY A 727 -5.97 -4.38 -33.14
N TYR A 728 -6.91 -4.96 -33.87
CA TYR A 728 -6.66 -5.86 -35.00
C TYR A 728 -7.61 -5.53 -36.17
N LEU A 729 -7.13 -5.68 -37.40
CA LEU A 729 -7.97 -5.62 -38.59
C LEU A 729 -8.68 -6.97 -38.78
N GLU A 730 -10.02 -7.02 -38.64
CA GLU A 730 -10.81 -8.24 -38.82
C GLU A 730 -10.97 -8.57 -40.31
N TYR A 731 -11.17 -7.55 -41.16
CA TYR A 731 -11.12 -7.70 -42.63
C TYR A 731 -10.86 -6.37 -43.35
N GLY A 732 -10.51 -6.48 -44.64
CA GLY A 732 -10.41 -5.35 -45.57
C GLY A 732 -9.00 -4.76 -45.66
N THR A 733 -8.90 -3.45 -45.87
CA THR A 733 -7.64 -2.69 -45.84
C THR A 733 -7.92 -1.25 -45.45
N LEU A 734 -7.21 -0.73 -44.45
CA LEU A 734 -7.25 0.69 -44.09
C LEU A 734 -6.01 1.41 -44.62
N SER A 735 -6.16 2.68 -44.95
CA SER A 735 -5.08 3.55 -45.43
C SER A 735 -5.20 4.98 -44.91
N SER A 736 -4.06 5.64 -44.78
CA SER A 736 -3.95 7.07 -44.47
C SER A 736 -4.80 7.89 -45.45
N GLY A 737 -5.68 8.72 -44.91
CA GLY A 737 -6.63 9.53 -45.65
C GLY A 737 -8.04 8.93 -45.82
N ASN A 738 -8.30 7.67 -45.44
CA ASN A 738 -9.65 7.13 -45.45
C ASN A 738 -10.55 7.80 -44.38
N GLU A 739 -11.79 8.08 -44.75
CA GLU A 739 -12.86 8.38 -43.81
C GLU A 739 -13.38 7.08 -43.19
N VAL A 740 -13.64 7.10 -41.89
CA VAL A 740 -14.08 5.96 -41.08
C VAL A 740 -15.20 6.36 -40.12
N ILE A 741 -16.04 5.39 -39.75
CA ILE A 741 -17.03 5.53 -38.67
C ILE A 741 -16.44 4.88 -37.42
N CYS A 742 -16.49 5.60 -36.30
CA CYS A 742 -15.96 5.21 -35.01
C CYS A 742 -17.11 4.86 -34.06
N GLU A 743 -17.24 3.58 -33.75
CA GLU A 743 -18.33 3.00 -32.95
C GLU A 743 -17.73 2.37 -31.68
N TYR A 744 -17.78 3.08 -30.57
CA TYR A 744 -17.40 2.51 -29.27
C TYR A 744 -18.55 1.61 -28.73
N ASP A 745 -18.20 0.61 -27.92
CA ASP A 745 -19.18 -0.31 -27.32
C ASP A 745 -20.00 0.41 -26.24
N GLU A 746 -21.18 0.92 -26.60
CA GLU A 746 -22.12 1.59 -25.68
C GLU A 746 -22.64 0.63 -24.59
N LEU A 747 -22.71 -0.68 -24.82
CA LEU A 747 -23.12 -1.68 -23.81
C LEU A 747 -22.05 -1.85 -22.73
N ARG A 748 -20.76 -1.75 -23.08
CA ARG A 748 -19.64 -1.71 -22.13
C ARG A 748 -19.43 -0.33 -21.52
N ARG A 749 -19.60 0.75 -22.29
CA ARG A 749 -19.49 2.15 -21.85
C ARG A 749 -20.51 2.50 -20.77
N SER A 750 -21.76 2.04 -20.91
CA SER A 750 -22.84 2.43 -20.00
C SER A 750 -22.57 2.06 -18.53
N PRO A 751 -22.21 0.80 -18.16
CA PRO A 751 -21.82 0.47 -16.80
C PRO A 751 -20.52 1.16 -16.35
N ILE A 752 -19.57 1.45 -17.26
CA ILE A 752 -18.38 2.25 -16.92
C ILE A 752 -18.79 3.66 -16.46
N ARG A 753 -19.68 4.36 -17.17
CA ARG A 753 -20.19 5.69 -16.77
C ARG A 753 -20.97 5.64 -15.46
N ASN A 754 -21.75 4.58 -15.24
CA ASN A 754 -22.46 4.34 -13.97
C ASN A 754 -21.45 4.18 -12.81
N ASN A 755 -20.45 3.32 -12.98
CA ASN A 755 -19.41 3.06 -12.00
C ASN A 755 -18.54 4.31 -11.75
N HIS A 756 -18.22 5.12 -12.78
CA HIS A 756 -17.45 6.36 -12.62
C HIS A 756 -18.23 7.38 -11.77
N THR A 757 -19.50 7.60 -12.11
CA THR A 757 -20.35 8.54 -11.36
C THR A 757 -20.63 8.01 -9.95
N GLY A 758 -20.77 6.68 -9.80
CA GLY A 758 -20.81 6.00 -8.51
C GLY A 758 -19.56 6.22 -7.66
N THR A 759 -18.37 6.30 -8.26
CA THR A 759 -17.12 6.61 -7.54
C THR A 759 -17.14 8.01 -6.94
N HIS A 760 -17.58 9.03 -7.67
CA HIS A 760 -17.71 10.40 -7.12
C HIS A 760 -18.75 10.47 -5.99
N ILE A 761 -19.89 9.78 -6.15
CA ILE A 761 -20.91 9.68 -5.10
C ILE A 761 -20.37 8.94 -3.86
N LEU A 762 -19.57 7.88 -4.04
CA LEU A 762 -18.93 7.14 -2.95
C LEU A 762 -17.85 7.98 -2.25
N ASN A 763 -17.02 8.72 -3.00
CA ASN A 763 -16.01 9.64 -2.49
C ASN A 763 -16.66 10.71 -1.59
N HIS A 764 -17.75 11.30 -2.06
CA HIS A 764 -18.56 12.24 -1.27
C HIS A 764 -19.19 11.57 -0.03
N SER A 765 -19.80 10.39 -0.19
CA SER A 765 -20.44 9.66 0.93
C SER A 765 -19.45 9.21 2.02
N LEU A 766 -18.24 8.81 1.64
CA LEU A 766 -17.16 8.48 2.58
C LEU A 766 -16.74 9.71 3.38
N ARG A 767 -16.60 10.86 2.71
CA ARG A 767 -16.27 12.15 3.34
C ARG A 767 -17.34 12.59 4.35
N GLU A 768 -18.62 12.41 4.01
CA GLU A 768 -19.74 12.75 4.91
C GLU A 768 -19.84 11.84 6.15
N VAL A 769 -19.43 10.58 6.05
CA VAL A 769 -19.55 9.61 7.15
C VAL A 769 -18.27 9.52 8.01
N LEU A 770 -17.09 9.70 7.41
CA LEU A 770 -15.79 9.47 8.06
C LEU A 770 -14.93 10.73 8.25
N GLY A 771 -15.31 11.87 7.64
CA GLY A 771 -14.63 13.16 7.78
C GLY A 771 -13.86 13.63 6.53
N ASP A 772 -13.34 14.86 6.59
CA ASP A 772 -12.69 15.52 5.45
C ASP A 772 -11.30 14.92 5.09
N ASP A 773 -10.64 14.23 6.02
CA ASP A 773 -9.32 13.59 5.84
C ASP A 773 -9.33 12.38 4.88
N ILE A 774 -10.52 11.92 4.47
CA ILE A 774 -10.66 10.90 3.44
C ILE A 774 -10.22 11.45 2.09
N ASN A 775 -9.07 11.00 1.59
CA ASN A 775 -8.50 11.41 0.30
C ASN A 775 -8.29 10.18 -0.59
N GLN A 776 -8.52 10.33 -1.89
CA GLN A 776 -8.26 9.27 -2.88
C GLN A 776 -6.77 8.87 -2.89
N LYS A 777 -6.52 7.57 -2.95
CA LYS A 777 -5.19 6.93 -3.09
C LYS A 777 -5.11 5.99 -4.29
N GLY A 778 -6.24 5.70 -4.93
CA GLY A 778 -6.31 4.92 -6.16
C GLY A 778 -7.76 4.75 -6.61
N SER A 779 -7.97 4.52 -7.90
CA SER A 779 -9.27 4.24 -8.49
C SER A 779 -9.11 3.18 -9.58
N LEU A 780 -10.13 2.35 -9.75
CA LEU A 780 -10.38 1.57 -10.96
C LEU A 780 -11.89 1.56 -11.22
N VAL A 781 -12.26 1.96 -12.42
CA VAL A 781 -13.64 1.99 -12.91
C VAL A 781 -13.66 1.16 -14.19
N ASP A 782 -14.23 -0.04 -14.11
CA ASP A 782 -14.42 -0.96 -15.22
C ASP A 782 -15.92 -1.25 -15.45
N ASN A 783 -16.25 -2.11 -16.41
CA ASN A 783 -17.63 -2.44 -16.77
C ASN A 783 -18.32 -3.44 -15.81
N GLU A 784 -17.59 -4.01 -14.84
CA GLU A 784 -18.13 -4.90 -13.81
C GLU A 784 -18.33 -4.16 -12.48
N LYS A 785 -17.38 -3.29 -12.11
CA LYS A 785 -17.26 -2.70 -10.76
C LYS A 785 -16.56 -1.36 -10.73
N LEU A 786 -16.74 -0.65 -9.61
CA LEU A 786 -15.81 0.38 -9.15
C LEU A 786 -15.00 -0.14 -7.96
N ARG A 787 -13.72 0.25 -7.90
CA ARG A 787 -12.79 -0.03 -6.80
C ARG A 787 -12.16 1.29 -6.38
N PHE A 788 -12.50 1.76 -5.19
CA PHE A 788 -12.04 3.04 -4.66
C PHE A 788 -11.08 2.81 -3.48
N ASP A 789 -9.87 3.33 -3.59
CA ASP A 789 -8.81 3.19 -2.60
C ASP A 789 -8.60 4.56 -1.93
N PHE A 790 -8.68 4.66 -0.61
CA PHE A 790 -8.75 5.94 0.13
C PHE A 790 -7.99 5.93 1.46
N SER A 791 -7.59 7.11 1.94
CA SER A 791 -6.92 7.25 3.23
C SER A 791 -7.90 7.14 4.40
N HIS A 792 -7.71 6.14 5.25
CA HIS A 792 -8.41 6.00 6.53
C HIS A 792 -7.59 5.08 7.46
N LYS A 793 -7.39 5.48 8.73
CA LYS A 793 -6.47 4.81 9.67
C LYS A 793 -7.00 3.44 10.13
N THR A 794 -8.29 3.35 10.41
CA THR A 794 -9.02 2.15 10.87
C THR A 794 -9.70 1.37 9.74
N GLY A 795 -10.29 0.21 10.04
CA GLY A 795 -11.26 -0.44 9.13
C GLY A 795 -12.66 0.14 9.32
N VAL A 796 -13.40 0.35 8.23
CA VAL A 796 -14.74 0.96 8.29
C VAL A 796 -15.73 -0.03 8.92
N THR A 797 -16.44 0.38 9.97
CA THR A 797 -17.33 -0.53 10.70
C THR A 797 -18.63 -0.81 9.92
N ILE A 798 -19.28 -1.94 10.19
CA ILE A 798 -20.57 -2.30 9.53
C ILE A 798 -21.64 -1.19 9.65
N PRO A 799 -21.82 -0.49 10.80
CA PRO A 799 -22.72 0.67 10.87
C PRO A 799 -22.31 1.87 10.02
N GLU A 800 -21.01 2.10 9.80
CA GLU A 800 -20.50 3.17 8.94
C GLU A 800 -20.63 2.80 7.47
N LEU A 801 -20.28 1.58 7.07
CA LEU A 801 -20.55 1.04 5.74
C LEU A 801 -22.03 1.14 5.38
N LYS A 802 -22.94 0.84 6.33
CA LYS A 802 -24.38 1.04 6.11
C LYS A 802 -24.72 2.51 5.85
N LYS A 803 -24.18 3.46 6.63
CA LYS A 803 -24.39 4.90 6.37
C LYS A 803 -23.85 5.32 5.01
N ILE A 804 -22.68 4.82 4.59
CA ILE A 804 -22.06 5.15 3.30
C ILE A 804 -22.91 4.61 2.14
N GLU A 805 -23.39 3.37 2.23
CA GLU A 805 -24.29 2.78 1.24
C GLU A 805 -25.67 3.46 1.23
N ASP A 806 -26.27 3.72 2.41
CA ASP A 806 -27.54 4.45 2.54
C ASP A 806 -27.44 5.86 1.93
N PHE A 807 -26.36 6.60 2.22
CA PHE A 807 -26.15 7.97 1.72
C PHE A 807 -25.88 7.96 0.21
N SER A 808 -25.02 7.05 -0.28
CA SER A 808 -24.75 6.89 -1.71
C SER A 808 -26.05 6.65 -2.49
N ASN A 809 -26.88 5.72 -2.01
CA ASN A 809 -28.15 5.39 -2.65
C ASN A 809 -29.20 6.50 -2.46
N SER A 810 -29.20 7.22 -1.35
CA SER A 810 -30.04 8.42 -1.18
C SER A 810 -29.68 9.51 -2.20
N TYR A 811 -28.38 9.75 -2.41
CA TYR A 811 -27.85 10.71 -3.39
C TYR A 811 -28.16 10.29 -4.84
N ILE A 812 -28.05 9.00 -5.16
CA ILE A 812 -28.49 8.42 -6.45
C ILE A 812 -29.98 8.67 -6.68
N ARG A 813 -30.83 8.42 -5.66
CA ARG A 813 -32.29 8.56 -5.74
C ARG A 813 -32.80 10.00 -5.82
N GLN A 814 -31.96 11.01 -5.60
CA GLN A 814 -32.29 12.40 -5.92
C GLN A 814 -32.40 12.65 -7.44
N ASN A 815 -31.81 11.77 -8.26
CA ASN A 815 -31.75 11.89 -9.72
C ASN A 815 -31.23 13.27 -10.19
N GLY A 816 -30.22 13.81 -9.50
CA GLY A 816 -29.56 15.05 -9.86
C GLY A 816 -28.88 14.93 -11.23
N LYS A 817 -29.06 15.95 -12.08
CA LYS A 817 -28.36 16.07 -13.36
C LYS A 817 -26.85 16.23 -13.13
N ILE A 818 -26.02 15.61 -13.96
CA ILE A 818 -24.57 15.84 -13.99
C ILE A 818 -24.27 17.04 -14.89
N TYR A 819 -23.42 17.93 -14.40
CA TYR A 819 -22.90 19.08 -15.13
C TYR A 819 -21.38 18.93 -15.27
N ALA A 820 -20.82 19.34 -16.41
CA ALA A 820 -19.39 19.38 -16.63
C ALA A 820 -19.05 20.64 -17.43
N LYS A 821 -17.95 21.31 -17.07
CA LYS A 821 -17.49 22.53 -17.78
C LYS A 821 -15.97 22.69 -17.63
N GLU A 822 -15.33 23.23 -18.65
CA GLU A 822 -13.97 23.75 -18.53
C GLU A 822 -13.95 25.11 -17.81
N VAL A 823 -13.03 25.25 -16.85
CA VAL A 823 -12.92 26.40 -15.95
C VAL A 823 -11.45 26.74 -15.77
N ASP A 824 -11.11 28.03 -15.57
CA ASP A 824 -9.76 28.38 -15.12
C ASP A 824 -9.39 27.63 -13.83
N LEU A 825 -8.19 27.07 -13.78
CA LEU A 825 -7.74 26.18 -12.72
C LEU A 825 -7.73 26.85 -11.33
N ASP A 826 -7.45 28.15 -11.21
CA ASP A 826 -7.40 28.84 -9.91
C ASP A 826 -8.80 29.31 -9.47
N LEU A 827 -9.68 29.68 -10.40
CA LEU A 827 -11.11 29.84 -10.11
C LEU A 827 -11.75 28.52 -9.66
N ALA A 828 -11.41 27.41 -10.32
CA ALA A 828 -11.92 26.08 -10.01
C ALA A 828 -11.49 25.59 -8.62
N LYS A 829 -10.22 25.82 -8.22
CA LYS A 829 -9.71 25.54 -6.86
C LYS A 829 -10.42 26.38 -5.79
N GLY A 830 -11.00 27.52 -6.15
CA GLY A 830 -11.70 28.42 -5.25
C GLY A 830 -13.09 27.94 -4.81
N ILE A 831 -13.64 26.88 -5.44
CA ILE A 831 -14.96 26.32 -5.13
C ILE A 831 -14.92 25.55 -3.80
N GLU A 832 -15.72 26.01 -2.84
CA GLU A 832 -15.84 25.43 -1.50
C GLU A 832 -16.22 23.94 -1.58
N GLY A 833 -15.44 23.10 -0.92
CA GLY A 833 -15.63 21.65 -0.92
C GLY A 833 -15.21 20.89 -2.19
N VAL A 834 -14.69 21.53 -3.24
CA VAL A 834 -14.22 20.81 -4.45
C VAL A 834 -13.16 19.75 -4.13
N ARG A 835 -13.20 18.60 -4.81
CA ARG A 835 -12.17 17.55 -4.66
C ARG A 835 -11.24 17.46 -5.86
N ALA A 836 -9.96 17.34 -5.56
CA ALA A 836 -8.87 17.06 -6.49
C ALA A 836 -7.95 16.02 -5.84
N VAL A 837 -7.20 15.26 -6.64
CA VAL A 837 -6.26 14.25 -6.13
C VAL A 837 -4.95 14.94 -5.75
N PHE A 838 -4.54 14.78 -4.48
CA PHE A 838 -3.37 15.48 -3.94
C PHE A 838 -2.07 14.97 -4.60
N GLY A 839 -1.40 15.85 -5.35
CA GLY A 839 -0.16 15.55 -6.08
C GLY A 839 -0.32 15.36 -7.59
N GLU A 840 -1.55 15.37 -8.11
CA GLU A 840 -1.79 15.36 -9.57
C GLU A 840 -1.65 16.77 -10.16
N THR A 841 -1.10 16.85 -11.38
CA THR A 841 -1.02 18.11 -12.15
C THR A 841 -2.23 18.21 -13.07
N TYR A 842 -3.07 19.22 -12.83
CA TYR A 842 -4.24 19.50 -13.66
C TYR A 842 -3.93 20.54 -14.74
N PRO A 843 -4.48 20.40 -15.97
CA PRO A 843 -4.36 21.43 -17.00
C PRO A 843 -5.09 22.72 -16.59
N ASN A 844 -4.74 23.84 -17.25
CA ASN A 844 -5.55 25.05 -17.24
C ASN A 844 -5.99 25.34 -18.70
N PRO A 845 -7.30 25.36 -19.03
CA PRO A 845 -8.44 25.11 -18.14
C PRO A 845 -8.52 23.67 -17.62
N VAL A 846 -9.22 23.50 -16.50
CA VAL A 846 -9.54 22.20 -15.89
C VAL A 846 -11.01 21.87 -16.09
N ARG A 847 -11.32 20.60 -16.37
CA ARG A 847 -12.70 20.10 -16.45
C ARG A 847 -13.26 19.82 -15.05
N VAL A 848 -14.18 20.68 -14.61
CA VAL A 848 -14.92 20.53 -13.35
C VAL A 848 -16.20 19.75 -13.64
N VAL A 849 -16.46 18.72 -12.84
CA VAL A 849 -17.71 17.93 -12.86
C VAL A 849 -18.47 18.19 -11.56
N SER A 850 -19.78 18.43 -11.65
CA SER A 850 -20.67 18.78 -10.54
C SER A 850 -21.96 17.97 -10.60
N VAL A 851 -22.45 17.52 -9.46
CA VAL A 851 -23.71 16.76 -9.35
C VAL A 851 -24.82 17.64 -8.80
N GLY A 852 -25.92 17.74 -9.54
CA GLY A 852 -27.15 18.46 -9.17
C GLY A 852 -27.10 19.97 -9.34
N VAL A 853 -25.93 20.60 -9.18
CA VAL A 853 -25.75 22.06 -9.31
C VAL A 853 -24.92 22.39 -10.55
N ASP A 854 -25.34 23.42 -11.28
CA ASP A 854 -24.66 23.93 -12.47
C ASP A 854 -23.33 24.64 -12.13
N VAL A 855 -22.30 24.46 -12.98
CA VAL A 855 -20.95 24.95 -12.70
C VAL A 855 -20.86 26.48 -12.68
N ASP A 856 -21.62 27.19 -13.52
CA ASP A 856 -21.64 28.67 -13.47
C ASP A 856 -22.37 29.18 -12.21
N THR A 857 -23.30 28.39 -11.66
CA THR A 857 -23.91 28.68 -10.35
C THR A 857 -22.91 28.51 -9.20
N LEU A 858 -21.98 27.54 -9.29
CA LEU A 858 -20.88 27.41 -8.33
C LEU A 858 -19.94 28.62 -8.42
N LEU A 859 -19.51 28.98 -9.63
CA LEU A 859 -18.56 30.06 -9.89
C LEU A 859 -19.10 31.46 -9.59
N ALA A 860 -20.42 31.66 -9.61
CA ALA A 860 -21.05 32.92 -9.20
C ALA A 860 -20.89 33.23 -7.71
N ASN A 861 -20.71 32.22 -6.85
CA ASN A 861 -20.36 32.38 -5.44
C ASN A 861 -19.57 31.16 -4.96
N PRO A 862 -18.26 31.07 -5.26
CA PRO A 862 -17.51 29.84 -5.06
C PRO A 862 -17.29 29.52 -3.58
N LYS A 863 -17.35 30.51 -2.68
CA LYS A 863 -17.17 30.35 -1.22
C LYS A 863 -18.47 30.07 -0.46
N ASN A 864 -19.49 29.52 -1.12
CA ASN A 864 -20.75 29.16 -0.48
C ASN A 864 -20.60 27.84 0.32
N PRO A 865 -20.80 27.82 1.65
CA PRO A 865 -20.64 26.60 2.45
C PRO A 865 -21.63 25.48 2.09
N GLU A 866 -22.70 25.76 1.34
CA GLU A 866 -23.58 24.71 0.83
C GLU A 866 -22.93 23.86 -0.28
N TRP A 867 -21.90 24.36 -0.98
CA TRP A 867 -21.14 23.58 -1.98
C TRP A 867 -20.35 22.41 -1.36
N ARG A 868 -20.04 22.48 -0.05
CA ARG A 868 -19.46 21.36 0.70
C ARG A 868 -20.37 20.12 0.72
N LYS A 869 -21.68 20.25 0.48
CA LYS A 869 -22.70 19.19 0.55
C LYS A 869 -23.07 18.57 -0.81
N ILE A 870 -22.28 18.85 -1.85
CA ILE A 870 -22.44 18.27 -3.18
C ILE A 870 -21.13 17.65 -3.66
N SER A 871 -21.22 16.69 -4.57
CA SER A 871 -20.07 16.12 -5.25
C SER A 871 -19.65 17.07 -6.38
N VAL A 872 -18.51 17.76 -6.19
CA VAL A 872 -17.85 18.60 -7.21
C VAL A 872 -16.39 18.22 -7.26
N GLU A 873 -15.90 17.74 -8.41
CA GLU A 873 -14.56 17.16 -8.54
C GLU A 873 -13.92 17.52 -9.89
N PHE A 874 -12.58 17.61 -9.92
CA PHE A 874 -11.84 17.76 -11.17
C PHE A 874 -11.73 16.41 -11.88
N CYS A 875 -12.40 16.25 -13.02
CA CYS A 875 -12.48 14.94 -13.69
C CYS A 875 -12.56 15.06 -15.23
N GLY A 876 -11.66 14.38 -15.93
CA GLY A 876 -11.69 14.18 -17.38
C GLY A 876 -12.61 13.03 -17.83
N GLY A 877 -13.30 12.36 -16.90
CA GLY A 877 -14.04 11.12 -17.13
C GLY A 877 -15.36 11.24 -17.88
N THR A 878 -15.90 10.08 -18.27
CA THR A 878 -17.25 9.95 -18.82
C THR A 878 -18.26 9.60 -17.73
N HIS A 879 -19.40 10.29 -17.72
CA HIS A 879 -20.39 10.21 -16.64
C HIS A 879 -21.80 9.95 -17.19
N VAL A 880 -22.73 9.59 -16.32
CA VAL A 880 -24.16 9.55 -16.66
C VAL A 880 -24.71 10.97 -16.83
N GLU A 881 -25.86 11.12 -17.48
CA GLU A 881 -26.54 12.44 -17.59
C GLU A 881 -27.22 12.85 -16.27
N GLN A 882 -27.64 11.88 -15.46
CA GLN A 882 -28.34 12.06 -14.19
C GLN A 882 -28.11 10.86 -13.28
N THR A 883 -28.01 11.08 -11.96
CA THR A 883 -27.58 10.04 -11.00
C THR A 883 -28.50 8.81 -10.97
N GLY A 884 -29.79 8.94 -11.26
CA GLY A 884 -30.74 7.81 -11.24
C GLY A 884 -30.45 6.72 -12.28
N LEU A 885 -29.64 6.99 -13.31
CA LEU A 885 -29.19 5.98 -14.29
C LEU A 885 -28.26 4.91 -13.67
N ILE A 886 -27.66 5.21 -12.51
CA ILE A 886 -26.83 4.29 -11.71
C ILE A 886 -27.71 3.19 -11.05
N LYS A 887 -29.02 3.43 -10.91
CA LYS A 887 -30.04 2.62 -10.20
C LYS A 887 -29.77 2.52 -8.69
N ASP A 888 -28.83 1.67 -8.30
CA ASP A 888 -28.40 1.44 -6.92
C ASP A 888 -26.88 1.16 -6.91
N LEU A 889 -26.23 1.41 -5.78
CA LEU A 889 -24.81 1.11 -5.51
C LEU A 889 -24.73 0.15 -4.32
N VAL A 890 -23.99 -0.95 -4.45
CA VAL A 890 -23.87 -1.99 -3.41
C VAL A 890 -22.40 -2.28 -3.11
N ILE A 891 -21.99 -2.15 -1.85
CA ILE A 891 -20.63 -2.40 -1.36
C ILE A 891 -20.43 -3.91 -1.13
N VAL A 892 -19.64 -4.55 -1.99
CA VAL A 892 -19.39 -6.01 -1.95
C VAL A 892 -18.10 -6.37 -1.21
N GLU A 893 -17.15 -5.43 -1.07
CA GLU A 893 -15.92 -5.62 -0.28
C GLU A 893 -15.55 -4.32 0.45
N GLU A 894 -15.13 -4.43 1.72
CA GLU A 894 -14.25 -3.47 2.39
C GLU A 894 -12.98 -4.21 2.83
N SER A 895 -11.81 -3.64 2.57
CA SER A 895 -10.53 -4.26 2.91
C SER A 895 -9.41 -3.24 3.16
N GLY A 896 -8.33 -3.66 3.82
CA GLY A 896 -7.13 -2.84 4.03
C GLY A 896 -6.03 -3.26 3.06
N ILE A 897 -5.53 -2.33 2.24
CA ILE A 897 -4.43 -2.59 1.30
C ILE A 897 -3.09 -2.42 2.01
N ALA A 898 -2.97 -1.32 2.76
CA ALA A 898 -1.78 -0.91 3.47
C ALA A 898 -2.18 -0.15 4.75
N LYS A 899 -1.22 0.18 5.60
CA LYS A 899 -1.46 1.03 6.76
C LYS A 899 -1.99 2.39 6.31
N GLY A 900 -3.09 2.83 6.92
CA GLY A 900 -3.76 4.09 6.55
C GLY A 900 -4.47 4.10 5.19
N ILE A 901 -4.55 2.97 4.46
CA ILE A 901 -5.22 2.90 3.14
C ILE A 901 -6.23 1.76 3.10
N ARG A 902 -7.50 2.12 2.95
CA ARG A 902 -8.64 1.21 2.78
C ARG A 902 -9.08 1.12 1.33
N ARG A 903 -9.80 0.06 1.01
CA ARG A 903 -10.43 -0.23 -0.28
C ARG A 903 -11.91 -0.49 -0.06
N ILE A 904 -12.74 0.06 -0.93
CA ILE A 904 -14.10 -0.41 -1.16
C ILE A 904 -14.20 -0.92 -2.60
N ILE A 905 -14.84 -2.07 -2.78
CA ILE A 905 -15.36 -2.51 -4.08
C ILE A 905 -16.87 -2.41 -4.03
N ALA A 906 -17.46 -1.74 -5.02
CA ALA A 906 -18.89 -1.64 -5.16
C ALA A 906 -19.34 -1.95 -6.60
N TYR A 907 -20.54 -2.50 -6.72
CA TYR A 907 -21.22 -2.71 -8.00
C TYR A 907 -22.34 -1.68 -8.16
N THR A 908 -22.68 -1.34 -9.40
CA THR A 908 -23.84 -0.48 -9.72
C THR A 908 -24.77 -1.17 -10.72
N GLY A 909 -25.97 -0.60 -10.91
CA GLY A 909 -26.90 -1.04 -11.96
C GLY A 909 -27.25 -2.52 -11.90
N ASP A 910 -27.14 -3.21 -13.04
CA ASP A 910 -27.57 -4.61 -13.16
C ASP A 910 -26.66 -5.60 -12.40
N ALA A 911 -25.39 -5.24 -12.16
CA ALA A 911 -24.49 -6.01 -11.30
C ALA A 911 -24.87 -5.88 -9.81
N ALA A 912 -25.27 -4.67 -9.37
CA ALA A 912 -25.82 -4.47 -8.03
C ALA A 912 -27.11 -5.27 -7.82
N HIS A 913 -28.02 -5.25 -8.80
CA HIS A 913 -29.26 -6.03 -8.75
C HIS A 913 -29.01 -7.54 -8.84
N GLN A 914 -27.93 -8.00 -9.47
CA GLN A 914 -27.56 -9.41 -9.51
C GLN A 914 -27.12 -9.92 -8.14
N VAL A 915 -26.22 -9.22 -7.45
CA VAL A 915 -25.78 -9.64 -6.10
C VAL A 915 -26.88 -9.54 -5.05
N GLN A 916 -27.89 -8.68 -5.25
CA GLN A 916 -29.10 -8.67 -4.43
C GLN A 916 -29.94 -9.94 -4.65
N ARG A 917 -30.17 -10.37 -5.91
CA ARG A 917 -30.87 -11.63 -6.22
C ARG A 917 -30.15 -12.86 -5.64
N GLU A 918 -28.82 -12.90 -5.73
CA GLU A 918 -28.01 -13.99 -5.18
C GLU A 918 -28.11 -14.06 -3.65
N ALA A 919 -28.20 -12.91 -2.96
CA ALA A 919 -28.45 -12.85 -1.53
C ALA A 919 -29.86 -13.36 -1.15
N ASP A 920 -30.89 -13.01 -1.92
CA ASP A 920 -32.25 -13.52 -1.73
C ASP A 920 -32.34 -15.03 -1.95
N GLU A 921 -31.66 -15.57 -2.96
CA GLU A 921 -31.57 -17.02 -3.19
C GLU A 921 -30.82 -17.73 -2.07
N PHE A 922 -29.74 -17.14 -1.56
CA PHE A 922 -29.04 -17.69 -0.40
C PHE A 922 -29.90 -17.62 0.88
N SER A 923 -30.72 -16.59 1.05
CA SER A 923 -31.68 -16.52 2.17
C SER A 923 -32.73 -17.64 2.09
N LYS A 924 -33.25 -17.95 0.90
CA LYS A 924 -34.15 -19.10 0.67
C LYS A 924 -33.48 -20.44 1.01
N ARG A 925 -32.17 -20.58 0.75
CA ARG A 925 -31.38 -21.74 1.21
C ARG A 925 -31.31 -21.81 2.74
N LEU A 926 -31.15 -20.67 3.43
CA LEU A 926 -31.23 -20.64 4.89
C LEU A 926 -32.62 -20.97 5.42
N ASP A 927 -33.71 -20.53 4.75
CA ASP A 927 -35.08 -20.92 5.11
C ASP A 927 -35.27 -22.43 5.04
N ALA A 928 -34.83 -23.06 3.95
CA ALA A 928 -34.88 -24.51 3.77
C ALA A 928 -34.02 -25.26 4.82
N LEU A 929 -32.79 -24.79 5.06
CA LEU A 929 -31.91 -25.36 6.09
C LEU A 929 -32.50 -25.21 7.50
N GLU A 930 -33.11 -24.07 7.81
CA GLU A 930 -33.77 -23.84 9.10
C GLU A 930 -34.98 -24.77 9.29
N ALA A 931 -35.76 -25.00 8.23
CA ALA A 931 -36.90 -25.91 8.21
C ALA A 931 -36.56 -27.42 8.26
N LEU A 932 -35.36 -27.85 7.85
CA LEU A 932 -34.95 -29.27 7.92
C LEU A 932 -35.06 -29.83 9.35
N PRO A 933 -35.46 -31.11 9.54
CA PRO A 933 -35.47 -31.74 10.86
C PRO A 933 -34.05 -31.93 11.41
N PHE A 934 -33.92 -31.96 12.75
CA PHE A 934 -32.64 -32.19 13.41
C PHE A 934 -32.14 -33.64 13.20
N GLY A 935 -31.12 -33.81 12.37
CA GLY A 935 -30.47 -35.10 12.07
C GLY A 935 -29.27 -34.95 11.12
N PRO A 936 -28.64 -36.08 10.72
CA PRO A 936 -27.38 -36.07 9.96
C PRO A 936 -27.43 -35.30 8.63
N GLU A 937 -28.59 -35.25 7.98
CA GLU A 937 -28.83 -34.48 6.75
C GLU A 937 -28.62 -32.97 6.98
N LYS A 938 -29.26 -32.41 8.02
CA LYS A 938 -29.10 -31.00 8.42
C LYS A 938 -27.67 -30.68 8.87
N GLU A 939 -27.01 -31.62 9.53
CA GLU A 939 -25.60 -31.50 9.94
C GLU A 939 -24.63 -31.52 8.75
N GLN A 940 -24.96 -32.24 7.68
CA GLN A 940 -24.19 -32.24 6.44
C GLN A 940 -24.46 -30.97 5.64
N GLU A 941 -25.71 -30.54 5.52
CA GLU A 941 -26.07 -29.35 4.74
C GLU A 941 -25.61 -28.03 5.39
N ILE A 942 -25.41 -28.00 6.71
CA ILE A 942 -24.63 -26.96 7.39
C ILE A 942 -23.23 -26.82 6.79
N LYS A 943 -22.51 -27.93 6.51
CA LYS A 943 -21.15 -27.87 5.95
C LYS A 943 -21.16 -27.38 4.51
N THR A 944 -22.11 -27.85 3.70
CA THR A 944 -22.29 -27.38 2.31
C THR A 944 -22.60 -25.88 2.27
N THR A 945 -23.52 -25.44 3.13
CA THR A 945 -23.95 -24.03 3.23
C THR A 945 -22.83 -23.13 3.74
N GLN A 946 -22.03 -23.57 4.72
CA GLN A 946 -20.87 -22.83 5.20
C GLN A 946 -19.82 -22.62 4.11
N HIS A 947 -19.56 -23.62 3.27
CA HIS A 947 -18.62 -23.50 2.15
C HIS A 947 -19.13 -22.50 1.10
N ALA A 948 -20.40 -22.62 0.72
CA ALA A 948 -21.05 -21.70 -0.22
C ALA A 948 -21.10 -20.25 0.31
N LEU A 949 -21.41 -20.03 1.59
CA LEU A 949 -21.42 -18.71 2.22
C LEU A 949 -20.04 -18.03 2.15
N ASN A 950 -18.95 -18.79 2.29
CA ASN A 950 -17.61 -18.22 2.21
C ASN A 950 -17.31 -17.70 0.80
N GLN A 951 -17.69 -18.46 -0.24
CA GLN A 951 -17.48 -18.13 -1.65
C GLN A 951 -18.46 -17.08 -2.22
N LEU A 952 -19.59 -16.84 -1.57
CA LEU A 952 -20.66 -15.94 -2.05
C LEU A 952 -20.23 -14.47 -2.10
N THR A 953 -20.31 -13.83 -3.27
CA THR A 953 -19.99 -12.40 -3.47
C THR A 953 -21.28 -11.57 -3.48
N ILE A 954 -21.64 -11.01 -2.33
CA ILE A 954 -22.83 -10.16 -2.17
C ILE A 954 -22.50 -8.92 -1.32
N SER A 955 -23.47 -8.03 -1.08
CA SER A 955 -23.31 -6.89 -0.15
C SER A 955 -22.65 -7.34 1.16
N THR A 956 -21.61 -6.61 1.58
CA THR A 956 -20.90 -6.86 2.85
C THR A 956 -21.86 -6.81 4.04
N LEU A 957 -22.86 -5.93 3.97
CA LEU A 957 -23.90 -5.77 4.99
C LEU A 957 -24.80 -7.02 5.06
N THR A 958 -25.35 -7.43 3.92
CA THR A 958 -26.22 -8.61 3.82
C THR A 958 -25.48 -9.91 4.12
N LYS A 959 -24.20 -10.03 3.73
CA LYS A 959 -23.36 -11.21 4.05
C LYS A 959 -23.16 -11.39 5.55
N GLU A 960 -22.95 -10.30 6.28
CA GLU A 960 -22.79 -10.32 7.74
C GLU A 960 -24.11 -10.63 8.47
N ASP A 961 -25.27 -10.19 7.97
CA ASP A 961 -26.57 -10.59 8.53
C ASP A 961 -26.98 -12.04 8.19
N ILE A 962 -26.69 -12.50 6.97
CA ILE A 962 -26.81 -13.92 6.56
C ILE A 962 -25.94 -14.80 7.45
N LYS A 963 -24.70 -14.37 7.74
CA LYS A 963 -23.78 -15.08 8.65
C LYS A 963 -24.32 -15.12 10.09
N LYS A 964 -24.80 -14.01 10.66
CA LYS A 964 -25.47 -14.00 11.98
C LYS A 964 -26.69 -14.92 12.03
N ARG A 965 -27.44 -15.09 10.92
CA ARG A 965 -28.53 -16.06 10.83
C ARG A 965 -28.00 -17.50 10.79
N PHE A 966 -27.01 -17.77 9.95
CA PHE A 966 -26.37 -19.07 9.85
C PHE A 966 -25.77 -19.55 11.18
N ASP A 967 -25.06 -18.67 11.91
CA ASP A 967 -24.47 -18.97 13.22
C ASP A 967 -25.55 -19.37 14.27
N LYS A 968 -26.75 -18.77 14.20
CA LYS A 968 -27.90 -19.17 15.05
C LYS A 968 -28.42 -20.57 14.69
N ILE A 969 -28.45 -20.92 13.40
CA ILE A 969 -28.86 -22.26 12.93
C ILE A 969 -27.82 -23.31 13.36
N VAL A 970 -26.52 -23.03 13.19
CA VAL A 970 -25.44 -23.91 13.67
C VAL A 970 -25.51 -24.09 15.18
N LYS A 971 -25.77 -23.02 15.94
CA LYS A 971 -25.96 -23.09 17.39
C LYS A 971 -27.18 -23.93 17.78
N SER A 972 -28.33 -23.79 17.12
CA SER A 972 -29.53 -24.55 17.47
C SER A 972 -29.36 -26.07 17.25
N VAL A 973 -28.69 -26.47 16.16
CA VAL A 973 -28.30 -27.86 15.91
C VAL A 973 -27.31 -28.35 16.98
N THR A 974 -26.30 -27.54 17.31
CA THR A 974 -25.29 -27.87 18.34
C THR A 974 -25.91 -28.05 19.74
N ASP A 975 -26.92 -27.25 20.10
CA ASP A 975 -27.59 -27.33 21.40
C ASP A 975 -28.62 -28.48 21.46
N GLU A 976 -29.30 -28.81 20.35
CA GLU A 976 -30.11 -30.04 20.23
C GLU A 976 -29.24 -31.31 20.27
N GLN A 977 -28.05 -31.32 19.64
CA GLN A 977 -27.09 -32.43 19.78
C GLN A 977 -26.68 -32.66 21.24
N LYS A 978 -26.38 -31.61 22.01
CA LYS A 978 -26.08 -31.70 23.45
C LYS A 978 -27.29 -32.24 24.23
N LYS A 979 -28.50 -31.77 23.90
CA LYS A 979 -29.75 -32.22 24.53
C LYS A 979 -30.02 -33.71 24.28
N ARG A 980 -29.80 -34.21 23.06
CA ARG A 980 -29.85 -35.65 22.72
C ARG A 980 -28.79 -36.45 23.46
N GLN A 981 -27.52 -36.02 23.42
CA GLN A 981 -26.42 -36.68 24.13
C GLN A 981 -26.70 -36.79 25.64
N LYS A 982 -27.25 -35.74 26.27
CA LYS A 982 -27.64 -35.73 27.69
C LYS A 982 -28.87 -36.58 27.99
N ALA A 983 -29.84 -36.65 27.09
CA ALA A 983 -31.01 -37.53 27.23
C ALA A 983 -30.59 -39.00 27.17
N GLU A 984 -29.76 -39.38 26.20
CA GLU A 984 -29.19 -40.73 26.11
C GLU A 984 -28.31 -41.07 27.32
N ALA A 985 -27.43 -40.16 27.76
CA ALA A 985 -26.62 -40.38 28.96
C ALA A 985 -27.47 -40.61 30.23
N LYS A 986 -28.61 -39.90 30.36
CA LYS A 986 -29.57 -40.15 31.44
C LYS A 986 -30.24 -41.52 31.29
N THR A 987 -30.79 -41.85 30.13
CA THR A 987 -31.45 -43.14 29.87
C THR A 987 -30.50 -44.33 30.10
N ALA A 988 -29.24 -44.18 29.66
CA ALA A 988 -28.16 -45.14 29.91
C ALA A 988 -27.91 -45.33 31.41
N LEU A 989 -27.76 -44.23 32.17
CA LEU A 989 -27.54 -44.30 33.61
C LEU A 989 -28.75 -44.91 34.36
N ASP A 990 -29.95 -44.41 34.09
CA ASP A 990 -31.19 -44.87 34.71
C ASP A 990 -31.41 -46.38 34.48
N THR A 991 -31.05 -46.90 33.30
CA THR A 991 -31.11 -48.33 32.96
C THR A 991 -30.21 -49.18 33.87
N VAL A 992 -28.96 -48.76 34.08
CA VAL A 992 -27.99 -49.52 34.89
C VAL A 992 -28.31 -49.42 36.39
N VAL A 993 -28.72 -48.24 36.86
CA VAL A 993 -29.16 -48.05 38.25
C VAL A 993 -30.40 -48.91 38.54
N ALA A 994 -31.41 -48.89 37.66
CA ALA A 994 -32.61 -49.72 37.82
C ALA A 994 -32.34 -51.23 37.75
N HIS A 995 -31.22 -51.67 37.12
CA HIS A 995 -30.77 -53.06 37.21
C HIS A 995 -30.26 -53.39 38.62
N PHE A 996 -29.39 -52.56 39.21
CA PHE A 996 -28.85 -52.81 40.54
C PHE A 996 -29.86 -52.58 41.68
N ASP A 997 -30.84 -51.69 41.52
CA ASP A 997 -31.93 -51.53 42.49
C ASP A 997 -32.83 -52.78 42.59
N LYS A 998 -33.03 -53.47 41.45
CA LYS A 998 -33.76 -54.75 41.38
C LYS A 998 -32.90 -55.93 41.82
N ASN A 999 -31.62 -55.93 41.48
CA ASN A 999 -30.67 -57.02 41.74
C ASN A 999 -29.60 -56.54 42.74
N LYS A 1000 -30.00 -56.26 43.99
CA LYS A 1000 -29.15 -55.57 44.99
C LYS A 1000 -27.83 -56.28 45.27
N ASP A 1001 -27.87 -57.61 45.30
CA ASP A 1001 -26.71 -58.48 45.53
C ASP A 1001 -25.76 -58.55 44.33
N SER A 1002 -26.19 -58.10 43.14
CA SER A 1002 -25.33 -58.09 41.95
C SER A 1002 -24.17 -57.10 42.11
N LYS A 1003 -22.98 -57.58 41.77
CA LYS A 1003 -21.72 -56.83 41.78
C LYS A 1003 -21.26 -56.40 40.38
N TRP A 1004 -21.96 -56.81 39.33
CA TRP A 1004 -21.67 -56.39 37.96
C TRP A 1004 -22.92 -56.27 37.09
N PHE A 1005 -22.84 -55.44 36.04
CA PHE A 1005 -23.82 -55.38 34.97
C PHE A 1005 -23.10 -55.52 33.62
N VAL A 1006 -23.64 -56.38 32.75
CA VAL A 1006 -23.21 -56.53 31.35
C VAL A 1006 -24.47 -56.41 30.50
N GLY A 1007 -24.51 -55.50 29.54
CA GLY A 1007 -25.69 -55.37 28.70
C GLY A 1007 -25.69 -54.25 27.67
N GLN A 1008 -26.55 -54.42 26.67
CA GLN A 1008 -26.97 -53.38 25.75
C GLN A 1008 -27.86 -52.37 26.48
N LEU A 1009 -27.60 -51.09 26.25
CA LEU A 1009 -28.37 -49.96 26.73
C LEU A 1009 -29.33 -49.49 25.61
N PRO A 1010 -30.52 -48.97 25.95
CA PRO A 1010 -31.46 -48.42 24.97
C PRO A 1010 -31.05 -47.00 24.54
N ILE A 1011 -29.89 -46.90 23.89
CA ILE A 1011 -29.30 -45.69 23.30
C ILE A 1011 -28.64 -46.03 21.96
N SER A 1012 -28.38 -45.02 21.13
CA SER A 1012 -27.55 -45.18 19.92
C SER A 1012 -26.08 -45.51 20.25
N ALA A 1013 -25.24 -45.65 19.22
CA ALA A 1013 -23.78 -45.85 19.32
C ALA A 1013 -22.98 -44.65 19.91
N ASN A 1014 -23.54 -43.99 20.92
CA ASN A 1014 -23.02 -42.81 21.58
C ASN A 1014 -22.00 -43.14 22.68
N ALA A 1015 -20.72 -43.13 22.31
CA ALA A 1015 -19.60 -43.36 23.23
C ALA A 1015 -19.53 -42.34 24.40
N LYS A 1016 -20.04 -41.11 24.24
CA LYS A 1016 -20.08 -40.13 25.34
C LYS A 1016 -21.08 -40.51 26.42
N ALA A 1017 -22.28 -40.97 26.03
CA ALA A 1017 -23.30 -41.44 26.97
C ALA A 1017 -22.77 -42.61 27.81
N ILE A 1018 -22.12 -43.59 27.18
CA ILE A 1018 -21.42 -44.69 27.85
C ILE A 1018 -20.34 -44.16 28.81
N GLY A 1019 -19.57 -43.15 28.36
CA GLY A 1019 -18.53 -42.51 29.18
C GLY A 1019 -19.05 -41.80 30.43
N GLU A 1020 -20.23 -41.18 30.38
CA GLU A 1020 -20.85 -40.57 31.57
C GLU A 1020 -21.31 -41.62 32.59
N VAL A 1021 -21.83 -42.78 32.15
CA VAL A 1021 -22.18 -43.89 33.05
C VAL A 1021 -20.92 -44.53 33.65
N VAL A 1022 -19.89 -44.80 32.84
CA VAL A 1022 -18.58 -45.29 33.32
C VAL A 1022 -18.01 -44.35 34.39
N LYS A 1023 -18.08 -43.03 34.17
CA LYS A 1023 -17.64 -42.01 35.13
C LYS A 1023 -18.52 -41.95 36.39
N HIS A 1024 -19.81 -42.26 36.29
CA HIS A 1024 -20.70 -42.37 37.45
C HIS A 1024 -20.23 -43.46 38.39
N PHE A 1025 -20.04 -44.69 37.91
CA PHE A 1025 -19.59 -45.81 38.75
C PHE A 1025 -18.18 -45.54 39.30
N GLN A 1026 -17.23 -45.13 38.45
CA GLN A 1026 -15.86 -44.75 38.87
C GLN A 1026 -15.80 -43.70 40.00
N SER A 1027 -16.82 -42.83 40.13
CA SER A 1027 -16.87 -41.79 41.17
C SER A 1027 -17.78 -42.12 42.36
N LYS A 1028 -18.92 -42.79 42.16
CA LYS A 1028 -19.98 -42.98 43.17
C LYS A 1028 -20.19 -44.41 43.66
N ASP A 1029 -20.01 -45.42 42.80
CA ASP A 1029 -20.10 -46.85 43.17
C ASP A 1029 -18.85 -47.55 42.66
N LYS A 1030 -17.80 -47.47 43.47
CA LYS A 1030 -16.46 -47.99 43.15
C LYS A 1030 -16.34 -49.50 43.35
N GLU A 1031 -17.35 -50.14 43.94
CA GLU A 1031 -17.33 -51.58 44.20
C GLU A 1031 -17.83 -52.34 42.98
N ARG A 1032 -18.96 -51.90 42.41
CA ARG A 1032 -19.60 -52.55 41.27
C ARG A 1032 -18.88 -52.30 39.95
N SER A 1033 -18.97 -53.27 39.05
CA SER A 1033 -18.40 -53.20 37.70
C SER A 1033 -19.49 -53.10 36.64
N VAL A 1034 -19.20 -52.44 35.51
CA VAL A 1034 -20.16 -52.31 34.40
C VAL A 1034 -19.47 -52.52 33.06
N TYR A 1035 -20.07 -53.31 32.17
CA TYR A 1035 -19.72 -53.34 30.74
C TYR A 1035 -20.98 -53.01 29.93
N LEU A 1036 -20.93 -51.84 29.31
CA LEU A 1036 -22.03 -51.16 28.63
C LEU A 1036 -21.82 -51.19 27.13
N PHE A 1037 -22.91 -51.40 26.39
CA PHE A 1037 -22.95 -51.33 24.93
C PHE A 1037 -24.07 -50.40 24.49
N GLY A 1038 -23.84 -49.61 23.43
CA GLY A 1038 -24.81 -48.71 22.83
C GLY A 1038 -24.81 -48.84 21.31
N GLY A 1039 -25.98 -48.67 20.71
CA GLY A 1039 -26.29 -48.97 19.31
C GLY A 1039 -27.36 -50.05 19.18
N SER A 1040 -27.73 -50.34 17.93
CA SER A 1040 -28.75 -51.33 17.56
C SER A 1040 -28.39 -51.99 16.23
N LYS A 1041 -29.00 -53.14 15.92
CA LYS A 1041 -28.76 -53.89 14.66
C LYS A 1041 -29.04 -53.09 13.37
N ASN A 1042 -29.70 -51.94 13.46
CA ASN A 1042 -30.01 -51.05 12.34
C ASN A 1042 -29.03 -49.86 12.22
N GLU A 1043 -28.12 -49.69 13.17
CA GLU A 1043 -27.05 -48.67 13.13
C GLU A 1043 -25.75 -49.31 12.61
N GLY A 1044 -25.01 -48.63 11.73
CA GLY A 1044 -23.75 -49.15 11.17
C GLY A 1044 -22.55 -49.16 12.14
N SER A 1045 -22.78 -49.13 13.46
CA SER A 1045 -21.72 -49.03 14.47
C SER A 1045 -22.19 -49.42 15.87
N VAL A 1046 -21.24 -49.83 16.71
CA VAL A 1046 -21.41 -50.08 18.15
C VAL A 1046 -20.45 -49.16 18.91
N ALA A 1047 -20.91 -48.55 19.99
CA ALA A 1047 -20.04 -48.03 21.05
C ALA A 1047 -20.07 -48.97 22.26
N HIS A 1048 -18.94 -49.18 22.90
CA HIS A 1048 -18.86 -50.04 24.09
C HIS A 1048 -17.85 -49.48 25.10
N GLY A 1049 -18.08 -49.74 26.38
CA GLY A 1049 -17.22 -49.23 27.45
C GLY A 1049 -17.40 -49.98 28.77
N VAL A 1050 -16.27 -50.18 29.45
CA VAL A 1050 -16.16 -51.00 30.66
C VAL A 1050 -15.50 -50.22 31.78
N TYR A 1051 -16.02 -50.42 33.00
CA TYR A 1051 -15.41 -50.03 34.26
C TYR A 1051 -15.34 -51.26 35.18
N VAL A 1052 -14.15 -51.54 35.71
CA VAL A 1052 -13.92 -52.60 36.68
C VAL A 1052 -13.85 -52.01 38.09
N GLY A 1053 -14.87 -52.25 38.89
CA GLY A 1053 -14.92 -51.90 40.30
C GLY A 1053 -14.01 -52.78 41.17
N THR A 1054 -13.79 -52.36 42.40
CA THR A 1054 -12.83 -53.02 43.32
C THR A 1054 -13.16 -54.49 43.57
N HIS A 1055 -14.42 -54.90 43.51
CA HIS A 1055 -14.84 -56.29 43.72
C HIS A 1055 -14.26 -57.23 42.66
N LEU A 1056 -14.37 -56.89 41.37
CA LEU A 1056 -13.79 -57.72 40.30
C LEU A 1056 -12.29 -57.50 40.15
N SER A 1057 -11.79 -56.30 40.44
CA SER A 1057 -10.36 -55.99 40.40
C SER A 1057 -9.57 -56.82 41.43
N SER A 1058 -10.09 -57.02 42.65
CA SER A 1058 -9.46 -57.90 43.65
C SER A 1058 -9.47 -59.38 43.26
N GLN A 1059 -10.31 -59.78 42.30
CA GLN A 1059 -10.40 -61.14 41.75
C GLN A 1059 -9.56 -61.30 40.47
N GLY A 1060 -8.71 -60.32 40.13
CA GLY A 1060 -7.78 -60.41 39.01
C GLY A 1060 -8.43 -60.20 37.63
N VAL A 1061 -9.55 -59.48 37.59
CA VAL A 1061 -10.17 -58.97 36.34
C VAL A 1061 -9.59 -57.59 36.03
N THR A 1062 -9.28 -57.30 34.76
CA THR A 1062 -8.90 -55.96 34.29
C THR A 1062 -9.78 -55.52 33.12
N ALA A 1063 -9.96 -54.21 32.97
CA ALA A 1063 -10.78 -53.62 31.91
C ALA A 1063 -10.18 -53.92 30.51
N GLU A 1064 -8.85 -53.95 30.40
CA GLU A 1064 -8.13 -54.38 29.20
C GLU A 1064 -8.42 -55.83 28.80
N GLN A 1065 -8.29 -56.79 29.73
CA GLN A 1065 -8.54 -58.21 29.42
C GLN A 1065 -10.00 -58.43 28.99
N TRP A 1066 -10.94 -57.80 29.70
CA TRP A 1066 -12.37 -57.91 29.41
C TRP A 1066 -12.74 -57.26 28.08
N ALA A 1067 -12.18 -56.08 27.77
CA ALA A 1067 -12.45 -55.39 26.52
C ALA A 1067 -11.78 -56.01 25.28
N ALA A 1068 -10.65 -56.70 25.46
CA ALA A 1068 -9.94 -57.38 24.38
C ALA A 1068 -10.78 -58.49 23.74
N GLN A 1069 -11.48 -59.31 24.53
CA GLN A 1069 -12.34 -60.40 24.01
C GLN A 1069 -13.48 -59.87 23.13
N VAL A 1070 -14.03 -58.73 23.53
CA VAL A 1070 -15.25 -58.14 22.96
C VAL A 1070 -14.95 -57.28 21.73
N SER A 1071 -13.82 -56.55 21.73
CA SER A 1071 -13.46 -55.63 20.63
C SER A 1071 -13.41 -56.33 19.27
N GLY A 1072 -12.93 -57.58 19.23
CA GLY A 1072 -12.89 -58.38 18.01
C GLY A 1072 -14.27 -58.74 17.46
N VAL A 1073 -15.22 -59.05 18.35
CA VAL A 1073 -16.60 -59.45 18.00
C VAL A 1073 -17.36 -58.31 17.32
N VAL A 1074 -17.24 -57.09 17.86
CA VAL A 1074 -17.85 -55.86 17.28
C VAL A 1074 -17.05 -55.28 16.09
N GLY A 1075 -15.95 -55.92 15.68
CA GLY A 1075 -15.11 -55.43 14.58
C GLY A 1075 -14.37 -54.12 14.87
N GLY A 1076 -13.91 -53.93 16.11
CA GLY A 1076 -13.36 -52.68 16.61
C GLY A 1076 -12.08 -52.82 17.45
N LYS A 1077 -11.73 -51.75 18.16
CA LYS A 1077 -10.63 -51.71 19.15
C LYS A 1077 -11.02 -50.82 20.34
N SER A 1078 -10.65 -51.23 21.55
CA SER A 1078 -10.81 -50.44 22.77
C SER A 1078 -9.51 -49.79 23.25
N GLY A 1079 -9.56 -48.52 23.63
CA GLY A 1079 -8.48 -47.79 24.31
C GLY A 1079 -8.86 -47.37 25.74
N GLY A 1080 -7.90 -46.81 26.49
CA GLY A 1080 -8.13 -46.29 27.84
C GLY A 1080 -6.98 -46.61 28.81
N LYS A 1081 -7.26 -46.52 30.11
CA LYS A 1081 -6.37 -46.89 31.21
C LYS A 1081 -7.20 -47.54 32.31
N GLU A 1082 -6.66 -48.57 32.95
CA GLU A 1082 -7.29 -49.20 34.12
C GLU A 1082 -7.69 -48.14 35.16
N PRO A 1083 -8.89 -48.23 35.77
CA PRO A 1083 -9.87 -49.33 35.69
C PRO A 1083 -10.89 -49.23 34.54
N THR A 1084 -10.60 -48.51 33.45
CA THR A 1084 -11.57 -48.23 32.37
C THR A 1084 -11.05 -48.48 30.95
N ARG A 1085 -11.91 -48.99 30.05
CA ARG A 1085 -11.68 -49.01 28.60
C ARG A 1085 -12.95 -48.60 27.84
N GLN A 1086 -12.79 -47.99 26.67
CA GLN A 1086 -13.86 -47.61 25.75
C GLN A 1086 -13.43 -47.91 24.31
N GLY A 1087 -14.38 -48.25 23.45
CA GLY A 1087 -14.11 -48.54 22.04
C GLY A 1087 -15.34 -48.29 21.16
N GLN A 1088 -15.09 -48.35 19.85
CA GLN A 1088 -16.12 -48.43 18.83
C GLN A 1088 -15.80 -49.55 17.85
N GLY A 1089 -16.83 -50.16 17.30
CA GLY A 1089 -16.77 -51.20 16.28
C GLY A 1089 -17.81 -50.98 15.19
N THR A 1090 -17.65 -51.62 14.04
CA THR A 1090 -18.51 -51.45 12.86
C THR A 1090 -19.55 -52.57 12.68
N LYS A 1091 -19.51 -53.63 13.50
CA LYS A 1091 -20.43 -54.77 13.43
C LYS A 1091 -21.52 -54.69 14.49
N ALA A 1092 -22.64 -54.04 14.18
CA ALA A 1092 -23.79 -53.94 15.09
C ALA A 1092 -24.74 -55.15 14.99
N GLU A 1093 -24.65 -55.94 13.92
CA GLU A 1093 -25.27 -57.25 13.79
C GLU A 1093 -24.80 -58.20 14.91
N ASN A 1094 -23.54 -58.08 15.32
CA ASN A 1094 -22.88 -58.89 16.38
C ASN A 1094 -23.12 -58.38 17.81
N LEU A 1095 -24.01 -57.40 18.03
CA LEU A 1095 -24.17 -56.74 19.34
C LEU A 1095 -24.63 -57.69 20.46
N GLU A 1096 -25.51 -58.64 20.15
CA GLU A 1096 -25.95 -59.69 21.09
C GLU A 1096 -24.83 -60.70 21.40
N GLU A 1097 -24.05 -61.08 20.39
CA GLU A 1097 -22.86 -61.95 20.55
C GLU A 1097 -21.80 -61.28 21.44
N ALA A 1098 -21.60 -59.97 21.28
CA ALA A 1098 -20.66 -59.18 22.06
C ALA A 1098 -21.05 -59.09 23.54
N VAL A 1099 -22.33 -58.89 23.85
CA VAL A 1099 -22.87 -58.93 25.22
C VAL A 1099 -22.71 -60.33 25.82
N ALA A 1100 -23.11 -61.38 25.10
CA ALA A 1100 -22.99 -62.76 25.55
C ALA A 1100 -21.53 -63.18 25.79
N THR A 1101 -20.60 -62.72 24.94
CA THR A 1101 -19.15 -62.96 25.08
C THR A 1101 -18.58 -62.24 26.29
N ALA A 1102 -18.98 -60.98 26.53
CA ALA A 1102 -18.57 -60.22 27.70
C ALA A 1102 -19.04 -60.88 29.01
N GLU A 1103 -20.28 -61.38 29.05
CA GLU A 1103 -20.82 -62.05 30.24
C GLU A 1103 -20.21 -63.45 30.44
N LYS A 1104 -20.09 -64.24 29.37
CA LYS A 1104 -19.48 -65.57 29.39
C LYS A 1104 -18.04 -65.52 29.88
N TRP A 1105 -17.21 -64.64 29.32
CA TRP A 1105 -15.81 -64.53 29.72
C TRP A 1105 -15.67 -64.13 31.18
N LEU A 1106 -16.56 -63.26 31.71
CA LEU A 1106 -16.54 -62.93 33.13
C LEU A 1106 -16.86 -64.16 33.99
N LYS A 1107 -17.90 -64.93 33.64
CA LYS A 1107 -18.27 -66.17 34.35
C LYS A 1107 -17.14 -67.20 34.36
N GLU A 1108 -16.54 -67.46 33.20
CA GLU A 1108 -15.36 -68.33 33.06
C GLU A 1108 -14.16 -67.81 33.89
N LYS A 1109 -13.96 -66.49 33.96
CA LYS A 1109 -12.90 -65.85 34.76
C LYS A 1109 -13.14 -65.92 36.27
N LEU A 1110 -14.39 -66.08 36.71
CA LEU A 1110 -14.79 -66.19 38.13
C LEU A 1110 -15.05 -67.64 38.59
N ASN A 1111 -15.03 -68.62 37.68
CA ASN A 1111 -15.45 -70.02 37.92
C ASN A 1111 -16.91 -70.15 38.40
N ILE A 1112 -17.85 -69.45 37.74
CA ILE A 1112 -19.30 -69.45 38.05
C ILE A 1112 -20.11 -69.96 36.85
#